data_AF-A0A8T5STX9-F1
#
_entry.id   AF-A0A8T5STX9-F1
#
_cell.length_a   1.000
_cell.length_b   1.000
_cell.length_c   1.000
_cell.angle_alpha   90.00
_cell.angle_beta   90.00
_cell.angle_gamma   90.00
#
_symmetry.space_group_name_H-M   'P 1'
#
loop_
_entity.id
_entity.type
_entity.pdbx_description
1 polymer ?
#
loop_
_entity_poly.entity_id
_entity_poly.type
_entity_poly.pdbx_seq_one_letter_code
_entity_poly.pdbx_strand_id
1 'polypeptide(L)'
;MEQAVPEDYVVAGMVLRAIEQREGRELEFILKCYLPVAIAESPFPNRSYLVEQLGLTSETMICHRRFDTSSIIEELESSTDTKTLLKCVKEARELVASLRITERSTLLGLMSGLMARGIAQILERPLRNQIENYEILLSGLLKQKEFQKSIDILQETAATLSSVEETVTHLIELTTAKVESTVEKSEAESAPVLVRLDLRIESLQQQIEKLESDLTKVAASSSSTKQARLTEIEKTLAARKTALERDEVRRDGIFSNIQGVSRDLLVERDNLSAEFQAAAKTIHDQLSLIVDMSVPISTENVGDKGALILLPFFLAGFSKKGQLRIEIYPPSQLITNGEKVSRRRDFVDGFASPSRAIDAIVSLLSERANNDITLRKFIRESSENLNLLAVKESRGLIIEGAESLLGDGLVKQPLVDELKDIISGIPEAKIKKRVKRRVTPLVADGSLCRVRFHIQDEAGRPVEGAELELGALSANSDGKGTIVVSIPVSTYEGVVRAAGYIDKPVEFALTSVSDVAIPIMLNSLSHEEQLAARLDSLVDRSRGLDMIRERLWEAFETQGSTLLSIPAYRTALVELLAELGYEPESWIAEAKKKSGMVKRLLKRDDRTDGLRRDILRMAEDSKKFGGIMLFAELLVRLDDAGWGTHAKEIEDIIENMTKEGLIQGLSTIEGGALLVEFVPVALTDDPQEILSLAATNDGQLSIEDAVVGLSWNEERVRNALELLVKNGVAKEQRSYSKSTQYWFPGLRGGKK
;
A
#
# COMPACT_ATOMS: atom_id res chain seq x y z
N MET A 1 -9.56 -0.83 -46.46
CA MET A 1 -8.28 -1.16 -45.82
C MET A 1 -7.67 0.16 -45.41
N GLU A 2 -7.65 0.47 -44.12
CA GLU A 2 -6.97 1.67 -43.61
C GLU A 2 -5.49 1.56 -43.99
N GLN A 3 -5.00 2.53 -44.75
CA GLN A 3 -3.60 2.59 -45.15
C GLN A 3 -2.79 2.88 -43.90
N ALA A 4 -1.82 2.02 -43.56
CA ALA A 4 -0.99 2.22 -42.38
C ALA A 4 -0.25 3.56 -42.50
N VAL A 5 -0.50 4.46 -41.55
CA VAL A 5 0.14 5.78 -41.52
C VAL A 5 1.63 5.59 -41.17
N PRO A 6 2.55 6.21 -41.92
CA PRO A 6 3.97 6.18 -41.59
C PRO A 6 4.25 6.68 -40.16
N GLU A 7 5.20 6.06 -39.47
CA GLU A 7 5.46 6.33 -38.06
C GLU A 7 6.09 7.72 -37.81
N ASP A 8 6.99 8.14 -38.69
CA ASP A 8 7.52 9.51 -38.79
C ASP A 8 6.41 10.56 -38.84
N TYR A 9 5.37 10.31 -39.63
CA TYR A 9 4.20 11.19 -39.74
C TYR A 9 3.44 11.31 -38.41
N VAL A 10 3.25 10.19 -37.70
CA VAL A 10 2.57 10.17 -36.40
C VAL A 10 3.40 10.90 -35.35
N VAL A 11 4.70 10.60 -35.25
CA VAL A 11 5.57 11.19 -34.23
C VAL A 11 5.71 12.69 -34.47
N ALA A 12 5.94 13.15 -35.70
CA ALA A 12 6.03 14.57 -36.03
C ALA A 12 4.72 15.32 -35.72
N GLY A 13 3.57 14.74 -36.10
CA GLY A 13 2.26 15.33 -35.80
C GLY A 13 1.99 15.49 -34.31
N MET A 14 2.40 14.51 -33.49
CA MET A 14 2.30 14.60 -32.03
C MET A 14 3.17 15.71 -31.43
N VAL A 15 4.41 15.87 -31.93
CA VAL A 15 5.30 16.95 -31.47
C VAL A 15 4.72 18.31 -31.82
N LEU A 16 4.24 18.49 -33.05
CA LEU A 16 3.63 19.74 -33.50
C LEU A 16 2.36 20.08 -32.71
N ARG A 17 1.54 19.07 -32.39
CA ARG A 17 0.39 19.21 -31.50
C ARG A 17 0.81 19.73 -30.12
N ALA A 18 1.87 19.19 -29.53
CA ALA A 18 2.39 19.64 -28.25
C ALA A 18 2.94 21.08 -28.31
N ILE A 19 3.59 21.48 -29.41
CA ILE A 19 4.08 22.85 -29.61
C ILE A 19 2.93 23.85 -29.65
N GLU A 20 1.87 23.56 -30.40
CA GLU A 20 0.68 24.42 -30.49
C GLU A 20 -0.05 24.56 -29.14
N GLN A 21 -0.07 23.48 -28.34
CA GLN A 21 -0.82 23.43 -27.08
C GLN A 21 -0.02 23.88 -25.84
N ARG A 22 1.23 24.32 -25.99
CA ARG A 22 2.10 24.66 -24.84
C ARG A 22 1.63 25.85 -23.99
N GLU A 23 0.64 26.63 -24.42
CA GLU A 23 0.05 27.78 -23.68
C GLU A 23 1.09 28.75 -23.05
N GLY A 24 2.18 29.02 -23.77
CA GLY A 24 3.27 29.88 -23.30
C GLY A 24 4.16 29.25 -22.22
N ARG A 25 4.26 27.91 -22.20
CA ARG A 25 5.27 27.12 -21.50
C ARG A 25 6.34 26.65 -22.47
N GLU A 26 7.52 26.32 -21.93
CA GLU A 26 8.60 25.71 -22.71
C GLU A 26 8.43 24.19 -22.75
N LEU A 27 8.56 23.61 -23.93
CA LEU A 27 8.52 22.15 -24.13
C LEU A 27 9.91 21.57 -23.82
N GLU A 28 10.02 20.80 -22.74
CA GLU A 28 11.30 20.22 -22.30
C GLU A 28 11.55 18.84 -22.91
N PHE A 29 10.54 17.98 -22.94
CA PHE A 29 10.69 16.61 -23.43
C PHE A 29 9.41 16.04 -24.04
N ILE A 30 9.58 15.07 -24.93
CA ILE A 30 8.51 14.17 -25.39
C ILE A 30 8.98 12.73 -25.20
N LEU A 31 8.13 11.90 -24.61
CA LEU A 31 8.39 10.49 -24.38
C LEU A 31 7.32 9.62 -25.03
N LYS A 32 7.73 8.51 -25.64
CA LYS A 32 6.83 7.44 -26.06
C LYS A 32 6.78 6.39 -24.95
N CYS A 33 5.61 6.18 -24.38
CA CYS A 33 5.41 5.32 -23.22
C CYS A 33 4.35 4.25 -23.51
N TYR A 34 4.42 3.13 -22.80
CA TYR A 34 3.41 2.08 -22.83
C TYR A 34 2.85 1.83 -21.44
N LEU A 35 1.52 1.77 -21.35
CA LEU A 35 0.83 1.24 -20.19
C LEU A 35 0.68 -0.28 -20.36
N PRO A 36 1.35 -1.11 -19.55
CA PRO A 36 1.18 -2.55 -19.56
C PRO A 36 -0.18 -2.95 -18.96
N VAL A 37 -0.94 -3.76 -19.72
CA VAL A 37 -2.23 -4.32 -19.33
C VAL A 37 -2.14 -5.84 -19.44
N ALA A 38 -2.22 -6.53 -18.31
CA ALA A 38 -2.27 -7.98 -18.26
C ALA A 38 -3.65 -8.48 -18.69
N ILE A 39 -3.64 -9.49 -19.56
CA ILE A 39 -4.82 -10.27 -19.90
C ILE A 39 -4.88 -11.45 -18.95
N ALA A 40 -5.80 -11.40 -17.99
CA ALA A 40 -6.03 -12.49 -17.05
C ALA A 40 -7.16 -13.40 -17.54
N GLU A 41 -6.94 -14.71 -17.45
CA GLU A 41 -7.93 -15.70 -17.86
C GLU A 41 -9.21 -15.58 -17.03
N SER A 42 -10.36 -15.71 -17.70
CA SER A 42 -11.66 -15.82 -17.07
C SER A 42 -12.14 -17.27 -17.14
N PRO A 43 -12.89 -17.78 -16.14
CA PRO A 43 -13.58 -19.06 -16.26
C PRO A 43 -14.70 -19.01 -17.33
N PHE A 44 -15.12 -17.83 -17.77
CA PHE A 44 -16.14 -17.69 -18.81
C PHE A 44 -15.54 -17.84 -20.22
N PRO A 45 -16.18 -18.61 -21.11
CA PRO A 45 -15.65 -18.89 -22.44
C PRO A 45 -15.50 -17.61 -23.27
N ASN A 46 -14.35 -17.47 -23.94
CA ASN A 46 -13.99 -16.32 -24.80
C ASN A 46 -14.00 -14.96 -24.08
N ARG A 47 -13.83 -14.95 -22.76
CA ARG A 47 -13.75 -13.72 -21.98
C ARG A 47 -12.45 -13.67 -21.19
N SER A 48 -11.99 -12.46 -20.88
CA SER A 48 -10.81 -12.25 -20.07
C SER A 48 -10.94 -10.96 -19.27
N TYR A 49 -10.16 -10.84 -18.21
CA TYR A 49 -10.08 -9.62 -17.42
C TYR A 49 -8.86 -8.81 -17.86
N LEU A 50 -8.99 -7.49 -17.83
CA LEU A 50 -7.92 -6.56 -18.17
C LEU A 50 -7.44 -5.86 -16.89
N VAL A 51 -6.15 -6.02 -16.58
CA VAL A 51 -5.54 -5.45 -15.36
C VAL A 51 -4.32 -4.62 -15.74
N GLU A 52 -4.37 -3.30 -15.57
CA GLU A 52 -3.17 -2.46 -15.75
C GLU A 52 -2.22 -2.53 -14.57
N GLN A 53 -0.92 -2.40 -14.86
CA GLN A 53 0.16 -2.58 -13.88
C GLN A 53 0.77 -1.26 -13.37
N LEU A 54 -0.01 -0.17 -13.38
CA LEU A 54 0.36 1.13 -12.83
C LEU A 54 -0.51 1.51 -11.60
N GLY A 55 -1.70 0.92 -11.47
CA GLY A 55 -2.64 1.12 -10.37
C GLY A 55 -3.55 2.33 -10.53
N LEU A 56 -3.78 2.80 -11.76
CA LEU A 56 -4.72 3.87 -12.13
C LEU A 56 -6.17 3.57 -11.75
N THR A 57 -6.55 2.30 -11.88
CA THR A 57 -7.93 1.84 -11.68
C THR A 57 -8.00 0.94 -10.45
N SER A 58 -9.17 0.90 -9.83
CA SER A 58 -9.46 -0.05 -8.76
C SER A 58 -10.95 -0.32 -8.71
N GLU A 59 -11.31 -1.56 -8.44
CA GLU A 59 -12.70 -1.98 -8.32
C GLU A 59 -12.90 -2.78 -7.03
N THR A 60 -14.05 -2.59 -6.39
CA THR A 60 -14.39 -3.34 -5.19
C THR A 60 -15.26 -4.53 -5.54
N MET A 61 -14.84 -5.72 -5.13
CA MET A 61 -15.57 -6.97 -5.37
C MET A 61 -15.83 -7.71 -4.06
N ILE A 62 -16.97 -8.39 -3.99
CA ILE A 62 -17.24 -9.35 -2.92
C ILE A 62 -16.50 -10.64 -3.24
N CYS A 63 -15.62 -11.07 -2.35
CA CYS A 63 -14.83 -12.28 -2.49
C CYS A 63 -15.49 -13.43 -1.76
N HIS A 64 -15.45 -14.60 -2.38
CA HIS A 64 -15.89 -15.85 -1.77
C HIS A 64 -14.71 -16.74 -1.52
N ARG A 65 -14.65 -17.30 -0.31
CA ARG A 65 -13.68 -18.35 -0.01
C ARG A 65 -14.08 -19.63 -0.73
N ARG A 66 -13.13 -20.56 -0.85
CA ARG A 66 -13.39 -21.88 -1.42
C ARG A 66 -14.58 -22.51 -0.72
N PHE A 67 -15.50 -22.98 -1.55
CA PHE A 67 -16.72 -23.62 -1.13
C PHE A 67 -16.60 -25.12 -1.42
N ASP A 68 -16.57 -25.93 -0.37
CA ASP A 68 -16.41 -27.38 -0.46
C ASP A 68 -17.60 -28.07 0.20
N THR A 69 -18.25 -28.95 -0.56
CA THR A 69 -19.43 -29.72 -0.12
C THR A 69 -19.12 -31.21 0.04
N SER A 70 -17.90 -31.65 -0.32
CA SER A 70 -17.53 -33.07 -0.38
C SER A 70 -17.74 -33.79 0.95
N SER A 71 -17.28 -33.21 2.07
CA SER A 71 -17.44 -33.79 3.40
C SER A 71 -18.90 -34.00 3.81
N ILE A 72 -19.76 -33.02 3.51
CA ILE A 72 -21.19 -33.10 3.85
C ILE A 72 -21.88 -34.15 2.97
N ILE A 73 -21.51 -34.24 1.69
CA ILE A 73 -22.06 -35.24 0.78
C ILE A 73 -21.68 -36.66 1.24
N GLU A 74 -20.43 -36.90 1.62
CA GLU A 74 -19.97 -38.20 2.15
C GLU A 74 -20.72 -38.58 3.45
N GLU A 75 -20.93 -37.62 4.36
CA GLU A 75 -21.71 -37.84 5.59
C GLU A 75 -23.20 -38.12 5.29
N LEU A 76 -23.79 -37.44 4.30
CA LEU A 76 -25.18 -37.67 3.89
C LEU A 76 -25.38 -39.06 3.29
N GLU A 77 -24.47 -39.51 2.45
CA GLU A 77 -24.52 -40.84 1.82
C GLU A 77 -24.41 -41.95 2.88
N SER A 78 -23.46 -41.80 3.81
CA SER A 78 -23.22 -42.77 4.89
C SER A 78 -24.27 -42.72 6.02
N SER A 79 -25.08 -41.66 6.11
CA SER A 79 -26.09 -41.52 7.16
C SER A 79 -27.20 -42.58 7.05
N THR A 80 -27.44 -43.28 8.16
CA THR A 80 -28.57 -44.21 8.32
C THR A 80 -29.49 -43.82 9.48
N ASP A 81 -29.05 -42.92 10.38
CA ASP A 81 -29.82 -42.49 11.55
C ASP A 81 -30.42 -41.08 11.36
N THR A 82 -31.66 -40.90 11.83
CA THR A 82 -32.44 -39.66 11.69
C THR A 82 -31.78 -38.47 12.40
N LYS A 83 -31.11 -38.71 13.53
CA LYS A 83 -30.37 -37.65 14.25
C LYS A 83 -29.12 -37.19 13.50
N THR A 84 -28.40 -38.13 12.89
CA THR A 84 -27.23 -37.80 12.06
C THR A 84 -27.64 -37.01 10.82
N LEU A 85 -28.74 -37.42 10.17
CA LEU A 85 -29.27 -36.70 9.02
C LEU A 85 -29.71 -35.27 9.38
N LEU A 86 -30.39 -35.08 10.52
CA LEU A 86 -30.79 -33.75 10.98
C LEU A 86 -29.58 -32.84 11.23
N LYS A 87 -28.48 -33.39 11.76
CA LYS A 87 -27.21 -32.66 11.95
C LYS A 87 -26.62 -32.25 10.60
N CYS A 88 -26.52 -33.16 9.64
CA CYS A 88 -25.98 -32.87 8.31
C CYS A 88 -26.82 -31.82 7.56
N VAL A 89 -28.16 -31.84 7.66
CA VAL A 89 -29.03 -30.82 7.04
C VAL A 89 -28.79 -29.43 7.65
N LYS A 90 -28.58 -29.35 8.97
CA LYS A 90 -28.23 -28.09 9.63
C LYS A 90 -26.85 -27.57 9.23
N GLU A 91 -25.87 -28.46 9.14
CA GLU A 91 -24.51 -28.12 8.69
C GLU A 91 -24.51 -27.66 7.21
N ALA A 92 -25.29 -28.32 6.35
CA ALA A 92 -25.53 -27.89 4.97
C ALA A 92 -26.15 -26.48 4.92
N ARG A 93 -27.13 -26.20 5.78
CA ARG A 93 -27.78 -24.88 5.85
C ARG A 93 -26.81 -23.79 6.31
N GLU A 94 -26.00 -24.04 7.33
CA GLU A 94 -24.98 -23.08 7.80
C GLU A 94 -23.95 -22.81 6.70
N LEU A 95 -23.54 -23.84 5.98
CA LEU A 95 -22.60 -23.73 4.87
C LEU A 95 -23.20 -22.92 3.70
N VAL A 96 -24.46 -23.15 3.31
CA VAL A 96 -25.16 -22.33 2.31
C VAL A 96 -25.36 -20.89 2.79
N ALA A 97 -25.67 -20.68 4.07
CA ALA A 97 -25.81 -19.35 4.65
C ALA A 97 -24.49 -18.56 4.60
N SER A 98 -23.34 -19.24 4.67
CA SER A 98 -22.02 -18.60 4.57
C SER A 98 -21.76 -17.92 3.21
N LEU A 99 -22.41 -18.37 2.13
CA LEU A 99 -22.36 -17.74 0.80
C LEU A 99 -22.94 -16.32 0.79
N ARG A 100 -23.66 -15.94 1.84
CA ARG A 100 -24.22 -14.59 2.01
C ARG A 100 -23.29 -13.67 2.80
N ILE A 101 -22.23 -14.20 3.42
CA ILE A 101 -21.24 -13.41 4.16
C ILE A 101 -20.36 -12.70 3.13
N THR A 102 -20.26 -11.37 3.25
CA THR A 102 -19.59 -10.54 2.24
C THR A 102 -18.25 -10.03 2.75
N GLU A 103 -17.15 -10.61 2.28
CA GLU A 103 -15.82 -10.01 2.40
C GLU A 103 -15.58 -9.12 1.18
N ARG A 104 -15.27 -7.85 1.38
CA ARG A 104 -14.97 -6.92 0.29
C ARG A 104 -13.46 -6.82 0.11
N SER A 105 -13.00 -7.02 -1.12
CA SER A 105 -11.61 -6.78 -1.50
C SER A 105 -11.55 -5.76 -2.63
N THR A 106 -10.53 -4.90 -2.58
CA THR A 106 -10.20 -3.98 -3.66
C THR A 106 -9.24 -4.68 -4.63
N LEU A 107 -9.65 -4.74 -5.89
CA LEU A 107 -8.85 -5.25 -7.00
C LEU A 107 -8.13 -4.07 -7.64
N LEU A 108 -6.81 -4.03 -7.49
CA LEU A 108 -5.97 -2.97 -8.03
C LEU A 108 -5.73 -3.22 -9.52
N GLY A 109 -5.83 -2.17 -10.31
CA GLY A 109 -5.59 -2.19 -11.74
C GLY A 109 -6.70 -2.80 -12.59
N LEU A 110 -7.77 -3.33 -11.97
CA LEU A 110 -8.87 -3.94 -12.72
C LEU A 110 -9.62 -2.87 -13.51
N MET A 111 -9.69 -3.07 -14.82
CA MET A 111 -10.49 -2.26 -15.72
C MET A 111 -11.88 -2.87 -15.85
N SER A 112 -12.92 -2.05 -15.68
CA SER A 112 -14.31 -2.48 -15.76
C SER A 112 -15.11 -1.67 -16.78
N GLY A 113 -16.30 -2.17 -17.13
CA GLY A 113 -17.31 -1.43 -17.87
C GLY A 113 -16.86 -0.93 -19.23
N LEU A 114 -17.07 0.37 -19.49
CA LEU A 114 -16.76 1.00 -20.78
C LEU A 114 -15.26 1.07 -21.07
N MET A 115 -14.41 1.19 -20.04
CA MET A 115 -12.95 1.28 -20.21
C MET A 115 -12.40 -0.04 -20.75
N ALA A 116 -12.73 -1.15 -20.10
CA ALA A 116 -12.31 -2.48 -20.52
C ALA A 116 -12.79 -2.78 -21.95
N ARG A 117 -14.06 -2.48 -22.26
CA ARG A 117 -14.64 -2.70 -23.61
C ARG A 117 -13.92 -1.87 -24.68
N GLY A 118 -13.61 -0.61 -24.39
CA GLY A 118 -12.91 0.26 -25.34
C GLY A 118 -11.46 -0.17 -25.61
N ILE A 119 -10.80 -0.81 -24.65
CA ILE A 119 -9.46 -1.37 -24.83
C ILE A 119 -9.51 -2.71 -25.56
N ALA A 120 -10.51 -3.55 -25.29
CA ALA A 120 -10.69 -4.81 -25.99
C ALA A 120 -10.82 -4.60 -27.51
N GLN A 121 -11.48 -3.52 -27.95
CA GLN A 121 -11.57 -3.13 -29.37
C GLN A 121 -10.21 -2.82 -30.02
N ILE A 122 -9.20 -2.42 -29.23
CA ILE A 122 -7.85 -2.19 -29.75
C ILE A 122 -7.17 -3.51 -30.11
N LEU A 123 -7.54 -4.62 -29.46
CA LEU A 123 -6.99 -5.96 -29.74
C LEU A 123 -7.45 -6.56 -31.06
N GLU A 124 -8.44 -5.96 -31.71
CA GLU A 124 -8.85 -6.31 -33.06
C GLU A 124 -7.84 -5.78 -34.11
N ARG A 125 -6.83 -5.00 -33.68
CA ARG A 125 -5.82 -4.40 -34.56
C ARG A 125 -4.54 -5.25 -34.63
N PRO A 126 -3.74 -5.10 -35.71
CA PRO A 126 -2.47 -5.80 -35.83
C PRO A 126 -1.53 -5.46 -34.65
N LEU A 127 -1.09 -6.48 -33.91
CA LEU A 127 -0.19 -6.33 -32.77
C LEU A 127 1.27 -6.29 -33.24
N ARG A 128 2.07 -5.37 -32.68
CA ARG A 128 3.54 -5.40 -32.81
C ARG A 128 4.11 -6.22 -31.65
N ASN A 129 4.97 -7.19 -31.97
CA ASN A 129 5.59 -8.10 -30.99
C ASN A 129 6.92 -7.59 -30.41
N GLN A 130 7.37 -6.39 -30.78
CA GLN A 130 8.65 -5.83 -30.34
C GLN A 130 8.45 -4.42 -29.81
N ILE A 131 9.02 -4.17 -28.63
CA ILE A 131 9.15 -2.83 -28.02
C ILE A 131 10.32 -2.11 -28.70
N GLU A 132 10.13 -0.85 -29.05
CA GLU A 132 11.18 -0.04 -29.68
C GLU A 132 12.20 0.40 -28.62
N ASN A 133 13.44 0.67 -29.04
CA ASN A 133 14.57 0.82 -28.12
C ASN A 133 14.50 2.11 -27.25
N TYR A 134 13.68 3.09 -27.64
CA TYR A 134 13.54 4.40 -26.99
C TYR A 134 12.25 4.55 -26.18
N GLU A 135 11.52 3.45 -25.95
CA GLU A 135 10.20 3.48 -25.31
C GLU A 135 10.26 3.16 -23.81
N ILE A 136 9.38 3.81 -23.05
CA ILE A 136 9.26 3.62 -21.60
C ILE A 136 8.08 2.70 -21.30
N LEU A 137 8.31 1.67 -20.50
CA LEU A 137 7.22 0.91 -19.88
C LEU A 137 6.85 1.60 -18.57
N LEU A 138 5.58 2.03 -18.44
CA LEU A 138 5.01 2.55 -17.20
C LEU A 138 4.69 1.38 -16.27
N SER A 139 5.73 0.64 -15.86
CA SER A 139 5.66 -0.47 -14.92
C SER A 139 6.51 -0.13 -13.70
N GLY A 140 5.97 -0.24 -12.48
CA GLY A 140 6.82 -0.29 -11.28
C GLY A 140 6.62 0.78 -10.20
N LEU A 141 5.48 1.47 -10.13
CA LEU A 141 5.13 2.21 -8.90
C LEU A 141 4.72 1.27 -7.76
N LEU A 142 4.03 0.18 -8.12
CA LEU A 142 3.57 -0.86 -7.20
C LEU A 142 4.29 -2.18 -7.51
N LYS A 143 4.43 -3.04 -6.49
CA LYS A 143 5.09 -4.34 -6.65
C LYS A 143 4.23 -5.23 -7.53
N GLN A 144 4.82 -5.90 -8.53
CA GLN A 144 4.11 -6.85 -9.41
C GLN A 144 3.29 -7.91 -8.64
N LYS A 145 3.72 -8.27 -7.44
CA LYS A 145 3.01 -9.18 -6.53
C LYS A 145 1.61 -8.69 -6.13
N GLU A 146 1.39 -7.38 -6.05
CA GLU A 146 0.10 -6.81 -5.65
C GLU A 146 -0.95 -6.97 -6.75
N PHE A 147 -0.57 -6.70 -8.01
CA PHE A 147 -1.43 -6.95 -9.16
C PHE A 147 -1.71 -8.44 -9.36
N GLN A 148 -0.69 -9.30 -9.16
CA GLN A 148 -0.89 -10.75 -9.23
C GLN A 148 -1.89 -11.22 -8.17
N LYS A 149 -1.79 -10.70 -6.94
CA LYS A 149 -2.77 -11.00 -5.89
C LYS A 149 -4.19 -10.60 -6.29
N SER A 150 -4.39 -9.45 -6.94
CA SER A 150 -5.70 -9.06 -7.45
C SER A 150 -6.20 -10.00 -8.56
N ILE A 151 -5.33 -10.44 -9.46
CA ILE A 151 -5.66 -11.44 -10.50
C ILE A 151 -6.07 -12.76 -9.86
N ASP A 152 -5.28 -13.26 -8.90
CA ASP A 152 -5.53 -14.55 -8.24
C ASP A 152 -6.88 -14.54 -7.50
N ILE A 153 -7.17 -13.46 -6.75
CA ILE A 153 -8.46 -13.29 -6.04
C ILE A 153 -9.63 -13.27 -7.03
N LEU A 154 -9.48 -12.56 -8.15
CA LEU A 154 -10.52 -12.45 -9.18
C LEU A 154 -10.79 -13.81 -9.84
N GLN A 155 -9.74 -14.55 -10.19
CA GLN A 155 -9.84 -15.86 -10.81
C GLN A 155 -10.44 -16.90 -9.85
N GLU A 156 -9.98 -16.92 -8.59
CA GLU A 156 -10.51 -17.83 -7.57
C GLU A 156 -11.98 -17.54 -7.29
N THR A 157 -12.36 -16.27 -7.13
CA THR A 157 -13.77 -15.89 -6.88
C THR A 157 -14.68 -16.20 -8.06
N ALA A 158 -14.22 -15.96 -9.29
CA ALA A 158 -15.00 -16.28 -10.48
C ALA A 158 -15.19 -17.79 -10.64
N ALA A 159 -14.14 -18.59 -10.39
CA ALA A 159 -14.19 -20.04 -10.46
C ALA A 159 -15.12 -20.64 -9.39
N THR A 160 -15.05 -20.15 -8.15
CA THR A 160 -15.95 -20.59 -7.07
C THR A 160 -17.40 -20.27 -7.44
N LEU A 161 -17.72 -19.02 -7.78
CA LEU A 161 -19.10 -18.65 -8.12
C LEU A 161 -19.67 -19.42 -9.32
N SER A 162 -18.83 -19.72 -10.33
CA SER A 162 -19.27 -20.50 -11.50
C SER A 162 -19.62 -21.96 -11.18
N SER A 163 -19.08 -22.53 -10.10
CA SER A 163 -19.28 -23.93 -9.71
C SER A 163 -20.20 -24.10 -8.49
N VAL A 164 -20.39 -23.05 -7.69
CA VAL A 164 -21.23 -23.08 -6.48
C VAL A 164 -22.69 -23.39 -6.83
N GLU A 165 -23.25 -22.82 -7.89
CA GLU A 165 -24.65 -23.07 -8.24
C GLU A 165 -24.92 -24.55 -8.52
N GLU A 166 -24.05 -25.21 -9.30
CA GLU A 166 -24.16 -26.65 -9.60
C GLU A 166 -23.94 -27.52 -8.37
N THR A 167 -22.90 -27.24 -7.58
CA THR A 167 -22.57 -28.04 -6.38
C THR A 167 -23.63 -27.92 -5.28
N VAL A 168 -24.20 -26.74 -5.06
CA VAL A 168 -25.26 -26.55 -4.07
C VAL A 168 -26.58 -27.15 -4.55
N THR A 169 -26.89 -27.05 -5.85
CA THR A 169 -28.08 -27.71 -6.42
C THR A 169 -28.01 -29.22 -6.19
N HIS A 170 -26.86 -29.83 -6.48
CA HIS A 170 -26.63 -31.26 -6.22
C HIS A 170 -26.80 -31.62 -4.73
N LEU A 171 -26.26 -30.80 -3.82
CA LEU A 171 -26.41 -30.99 -2.37
C LEU A 171 -27.90 -30.97 -1.94
N ILE A 172 -28.70 -30.07 -2.50
CA ILE A 172 -30.12 -29.93 -2.17
C ILE A 172 -30.94 -31.09 -2.70
N GLU A 173 -30.67 -31.53 -3.93
CA GLU A 173 -31.34 -32.70 -4.50
C GLU A 173 -31.04 -33.95 -3.67
N LEU A 174 -29.78 -34.16 -3.29
CA LEU A 174 -29.35 -35.30 -2.50
C LEU A 174 -29.92 -35.28 -1.07
N THR A 175 -29.90 -34.12 -0.40
CA THR A 175 -30.53 -33.95 0.92
C THR A 175 -32.03 -34.18 0.88
N THR A 176 -32.73 -33.63 -0.12
CA THR A 176 -34.17 -33.77 -0.29
C THR A 176 -34.56 -35.24 -0.48
N ALA A 177 -33.88 -35.94 -1.41
CA ALA A 177 -34.13 -37.35 -1.66
C ALA A 177 -33.87 -38.23 -0.43
N LYS A 178 -32.81 -37.94 0.33
CA LYS A 178 -32.47 -38.69 1.55
C LYS A 178 -33.49 -38.45 2.66
N VAL A 179 -33.90 -37.20 2.90
CA VAL A 179 -34.92 -36.85 3.90
C VAL A 179 -36.24 -37.55 3.57
N GLU A 180 -36.72 -37.45 2.34
CA GLU A 180 -37.97 -38.10 1.91
C GLU A 180 -37.91 -39.62 2.10
N SER A 181 -36.81 -40.27 1.66
CA SER A 181 -36.63 -41.71 1.86
C SER A 181 -36.62 -42.12 3.35
N THR A 182 -36.01 -41.32 4.23
CA THR A 182 -35.99 -41.64 5.67
C THR A 182 -37.33 -41.43 6.36
N VAL A 183 -38.09 -40.40 5.98
CA VAL A 183 -39.44 -40.15 6.50
C VAL A 183 -40.37 -41.28 6.06
N GLU A 184 -40.35 -41.65 4.79
CA GLU A 184 -41.15 -42.77 4.26
C GLU A 184 -40.82 -44.10 4.97
N LYS A 185 -39.54 -44.40 5.21
CA LYS A 185 -39.13 -45.61 5.95
C LYS A 185 -39.61 -45.59 7.40
N SER A 186 -39.46 -44.47 8.10
CA SER A 186 -39.90 -44.31 9.50
C SER A 186 -41.41 -44.52 9.65
N GLU A 187 -42.20 -43.96 8.72
CA GLU A 187 -43.65 -44.15 8.66
C GLU A 187 -44.00 -45.62 8.33
N ALA A 188 -43.32 -46.23 7.36
CA ALA A 188 -43.56 -47.61 6.95
C ALA A 188 -43.20 -48.65 8.04
N GLU A 189 -42.13 -48.45 8.80
CA GLU A 189 -41.72 -49.35 9.91
C GLU A 189 -42.70 -49.28 11.09
N SER A 190 -43.26 -48.09 11.34
CA SER A 190 -44.12 -47.84 12.49
C SER A 190 -45.60 -48.13 12.23
N ALA A 191 -46.06 -47.99 10.99
CA ALA A 191 -47.43 -48.29 10.57
C ALA A 191 -47.94 -49.68 11.02
N PRO A 192 -47.23 -50.81 10.81
CA PRO A 192 -47.72 -52.12 11.23
C PRO A 192 -47.72 -52.32 12.75
N VAL A 193 -46.94 -51.53 13.52
CA VAL A 193 -46.95 -51.55 14.99
C VAL A 193 -48.16 -50.76 15.50
N LEU A 194 -48.43 -49.59 14.91
CA LEU A 194 -49.59 -48.76 15.24
C LEU A 194 -50.90 -49.50 14.93
N VAL A 195 -51.05 -50.08 13.74
CA VAL A 195 -52.23 -50.88 13.37
C VAL A 195 -52.47 -52.04 14.34
N ARG A 196 -51.41 -52.74 14.78
CA ARG A 196 -51.53 -53.81 15.78
C ARG A 196 -51.94 -53.30 17.16
N LEU A 197 -51.42 -52.14 17.58
CA LEU A 197 -51.81 -51.50 18.83
C LEU A 197 -53.27 -51.05 18.78
N ASP A 198 -53.71 -50.44 17.68
CA ASP A 198 -55.10 -49.99 17.51
C ASP A 198 -56.09 -51.16 17.58
N LEU A 199 -55.83 -52.26 16.86
CA LEU A 199 -56.66 -53.47 16.93
C LEU A 199 -56.72 -54.06 18.35
N ARG A 200 -55.61 -53.97 19.09
CA ARG A 200 -55.52 -54.48 20.46
C ARG A 200 -56.23 -53.56 21.46
N ILE A 201 -56.12 -52.24 21.29
CA ILE A 201 -56.86 -51.23 22.05
C ILE A 201 -58.36 -51.44 21.85
N GLU A 202 -58.81 -51.60 20.60
CA GLU A 202 -60.23 -51.88 20.28
C GLU A 202 -60.71 -53.17 20.95
N SER A 203 -59.91 -54.24 20.90
CA SER A 203 -60.23 -55.50 21.58
C SER A 203 -60.32 -55.37 23.11
N LEU A 204 -59.43 -54.58 23.72
CA LEU A 204 -59.44 -54.31 25.17
C LEU A 204 -60.68 -53.48 25.56
N GLN A 205 -61.06 -52.49 24.76
CA GLN A 205 -62.26 -51.68 24.98
C GLN A 205 -63.52 -52.57 24.96
N GLN A 206 -63.68 -53.43 23.95
CA GLN A 206 -64.80 -54.39 23.89
C GLN A 206 -64.83 -55.37 25.08
N GLN A 207 -63.67 -55.84 25.54
CA GLN A 207 -63.57 -56.71 26.71
C GLN A 207 -63.96 -55.99 28.01
N ILE A 208 -63.55 -54.72 28.17
CA ILE A 208 -63.92 -53.89 29.32
C ILE A 208 -65.43 -53.65 29.33
N GLU A 209 -66.03 -53.26 28.21
CA GLU A 209 -67.49 -53.07 28.10
C GLU A 209 -68.26 -54.34 28.47
N LYS A 210 -67.79 -55.51 27.99
CA LYS A 210 -68.40 -56.80 28.32
C LYS A 210 -68.28 -57.13 29.81
N LEU A 211 -67.11 -56.91 30.41
CA LEU A 211 -66.89 -57.15 31.85
C LEU A 211 -67.70 -56.17 32.72
N GLU A 212 -67.87 -54.91 32.30
CA GLU A 212 -68.74 -53.93 32.96
C GLU A 212 -70.22 -54.35 32.87
N SER A 213 -70.66 -54.84 31.71
CA SER A 213 -71.99 -55.43 31.54
C SER A 213 -72.19 -56.65 32.45
N ASP A 214 -71.20 -57.53 32.56
CA ASP A 214 -71.32 -58.73 33.40
C ASP A 214 -71.22 -58.40 34.89
N LEU A 215 -70.46 -57.38 35.29
CA LEU A 215 -70.42 -56.85 36.65
C LEU A 215 -71.79 -56.34 37.08
N THR A 216 -72.51 -55.60 36.23
CA THR A 216 -73.87 -55.11 36.53
C THR A 216 -74.88 -56.26 36.65
N LYS A 217 -74.79 -57.29 35.78
CA LYS A 217 -75.65 -58.49 35.86
C LYS A 217 -75.40 -59.32 37.12
N VAL A 218 -74.13 -59.56 37.49
CA VAL A 218 -73.77 -60.36 38.68
C VAL A 218 -74.11 -59.60 39.96
N ALA A 219 -73.97 -58.27 39.97
CA ALA A 219 -74.39 -57.41 41.08
C ALA A 219 -75.91 -57.49 41.36
N ALA A 220 -76.74 -57.71 40.32
CA ALA A 220 -78.20 -57.86 40.45
C ALA A 220 -78.67 -59.27 40.90
N SER A 221 -77.78 -60.28 40.91
CA SER A 221 -78.13 -61.67 41.24
C SER A 221 -78.09 -61.99 42.75
N SER A 222 -78.82 -63.01 43.21
CA SER A 222 -78.97 -63.44 44.62
C SER A 222 -78.34 -64.81 44.92
N SER A 223 -77.11 -65.06 44.44
CA SER A 223 -76.39 -66.34 44.63
C SER A 223 -75.39 -66.30 45.81
N SER A 224 -75.15 -67.46 46.44
CA SER A 224 -74.16 -67.65 47.52
C SER A 224 -72.69 -67.53 47.08
N THR A 225 -72.42 -67.48 45.78
CA THR A 225 -71.06 -67.34 45.18
C THR A 225 -70.81 -65.94 44.60
N LYS A 226 -71.77 -65.01 44.77
CA LYS A 226 -71.76 -63.65 44.23
C LYS A 226 -70.51 -62.85 44.58
N GLN A 227 -70.09 -62.88 45.85
CA GLN A 227 -69.00 -62.06 46.36
C GLN A 227 -67.64 -62.46 45.78
N ALA A 228 -67.41 -63.76 45.55
CA ALA A 228 -66.19 -64.26 44.93
C ALA A 228 -66.14 -63.96 43.42
N ARG A 229 -67.28 -64.02 42.72
CA ARG A 229 -67.36 -63.65 41.30
C ARG A 229 -67.21 -62.14 41.07
N LEU A 230 -67.75 -61.31 41.96
CA LEU A 230 -67.58 -59.86 41.88
C LEU A 230 -66.12 -59.46 42.06
N THR A 231 -65.41 -60.00 43.05
CA THR A 231 -63.99 -59.68 43.27
C THR A 231 -63.11 -60.17 42.12
N GLU A 232 -63.44 -61.29 41.48
CA GLU A 232 -62.75 -61.79 40.30
C GLU A 232 -63.00 -60.90 39.05
N ILE A 233 -64.24 -60.48 38.81
CA ILE A 233 -64.58 -59.57 37.70
C ILE A 233 -63.94 -58.19 37.93
N GLU A 234 -63.98 -57.65 39.15
CA GLU A 234 -63.33 -56.37 39.48
C GLU A 234 -61.81 -56.44 39.29
N LYS A 235 -61.16 -57.52 39.71
CA LYS A 235 -59.72 -57.72 39.53
C LYS A 235 -59.33 -57.83 38.06
N THR A 236 -60.12 -58.56 37.26
CA THR A 236 -59.88 -58.70 35.82
C THR A 236 -60.16 -57.40 35.06
N LEU A 237 -61.20 -56.65 35.43
CA LEU A 237 -61.53 -55.34 34.87
C LEU A 237 -60.43 -54.32 35.18
N ALA A 238 -59.92 -54.27 36.42
CA ALA A 238 -58.78 -53.42 36.78
C ALA A 238 -57.51 -53.78 35.97
N ALA A 239 -57.23 -55.08 35.79
CA ALA A 239 -56.11 -55.54 34.98
C ALA A 239 -56.26 -55.15 33.49
N ARG A 240 -57.48 -55.15 32.94
CA ARG A 240 -57.75 -54.74 31.55
C ARG A 240 -57.69 -53.23 31.36
N LYS A 241 -58.23 -52.44 32.29
CA LYS A 241 -58.12 -50.95 32.26
C LYS A 241 -56.67 -50.50 32.32
N THR A 242 -55.85 -51.07 33.20
CA THR A 242 -54.41 -50.75 33.25
C THR A 242 -53.63 -51.23 32.02
N ALA A 243 -54.10 -52.24 31.29
CA ALA A 243 -53.50 -52.66 30.02
C ALA A 243 -53.88 -51.72 28.88
N LEU A 244 -55.13 -51.26 28.84
CA LEU A 244 -55.62 -50.26 27.88
C LEU A 244 -54.84 -48.95 28.02
N GLU A 245 -54.73 -48.42 29.23
CA GLU A 245 -54.00 -47.18 29.51
C GLU A 245 -52.52 -47.26 29.09
N ARG A 246 -51.87 -48.42 29.32
CA ARG A 246 -50.49 -48.66 28.87
C ARG A 246 -50.35 -48.69 27.35
N ASP A 247 -51.29 -49.34 26.66
CA ASP A 247 -51.25 -49.47 25.20
C ASP A 247 -51.61 -48.12 24.51
N GLU A 248 -52.53 -47.33 25.08
CA GLU A 248 -52.84 -45.96 24.63
C GLU A 248 -51.65 -45.01 24.80
N VAL A 249 -51.03 -44.97 25.98
CA VAL A 249 -49.82 -44.16 26.22
C VAL A 249 -48.69 -44.56 25.27
N ARG A 250 -48.52 -45.86 25.00
CA ARG A 250 -47.51 -46.35 24.07
C ARG A 250 -47.78 -45.94 22.63
N ARG A 251 -49.03 -46.01 22.17
CA ARG A 251 -49.42 -45.56 20.82
C ARG A 251 -49.16 -44.06 20.67
N ASP A 252 -49.62 -43.26 21.62
CA ASP A 252 -49.49 -41.79 21.57
C ASP A 252 -48.01 -41.36 21.66
N GLY A 253 -47.18 -42.09 22.42
CA GLY A 253 -45.74 -41.90 22.48
C GLY A 253 -45.01 -42.23 21.16
N ILE A 254 -45.42 -43.30 20.46
CA ILE A 254 -44.87 -43.64 19.14
C ILE A 254 -45.30 -42.61 18.10
N PHE A 255 -46.58 -42.25 18.09
CA PHE A 255 -47.15 -41.29 17.15
C PHE A 255 -46.49 -39.91 17.29
N SER A 256 -46.36 -39.40 18.52
CA SER A 256 -45.71 -38.10 18.79
C SER A 256 -44.23 -38.09 18.41
N ASN A 257 -43.49 -39.17 18.63
CA ASN A 257 -42.08 -39.27 18.23
C ASN A 257 -41.89 -39.26 16.70
N ILE A 258 -42.69 -40.02 15.95
CA ILE A 258 -42.62 -40.06 14.48
C ILE A 258 -42.98 -38.69 13.91
N GLN A 259 -44.07 -38.09 14.41
CA GLN A 259 -44.56 -36.81 13.94
C GLN A 259 -43.59 -35.67 14.28
N GLY A 260 -42.91 -35.73 15.43
CA GLY A 260 -41.90 -34.75 15.83
C GLY A 260 -40.65 -34.81 14.96
N VAL A 261 -40.01 -35.99 14.85
CA VAL A 261 -38.74 -36.14 14.11
C VAL A 261 -38.92 -35.90 12.61
N SER A 262 -40.01 -36.40 12.02
CA SER A 262 -40.28 -36.21 10.58
C SER A 262 -40.60 -34.75 10.28
N ARG A 263 -41.35 -34.08 11.16
CA ARG A 263 -41.64 -32.65 11.02
C ARG A 263 -40.37 -31.81 11.13
N ASP A 264 -39.48 -32.09 12.07
CA ASP A 264 -38.23 -31.35 12.24
C ASP A 264 -37.33 -31.49 11.00
N LEU A 265 -37.23 -32.69 10.42
CA LEU A 265 -36.48 -32.93 9.18
C LEU A 265 -37.07 -32.18 7.98
N LEU A 266 -38.40 -32.23 7.81
CA LEU A 266 -39.07 -31.51 6.72
C LEU A 266 -38.93 -29.98 6.86
N VAL A 267 -39.04 -29.46 8.09
CA VAL A 267 -38.85 -28.02 8.36
C VAL A 267 -37.43 -27.59 8.05
N GLU A 268 -36.40 -28.34 8.47
CA GLU A 268 -35.02 -27.96 8.17
C GLU A 268 -34.66 -28.13 6.69
N ARG A 269 -35.26 -29.10 5.98
CA ARG A 269 -35.16 -29.20 4.51
C ARG A 269 -35.76 -27.96 3.84
N ASP A 270 -36.94 -27.53 4.25
CA ASP A 270 -37.61 -26.36 3.68
C ASP A 270 -36.83 -25.08 3.98
N ASN A 271 -36.25 -24.96 5.18
CA ASN A 271 -35.34 -23.87 5.54
C ASN A 271 -34.08 -23.87 4.68
N LEU A 272 -33.48 -25.04 4.43
CA LEU A 272 -32.31 -25.18 3.55
C LEU A 272 -32.64 -24.71 2.12
N SER A 273 -33.79 -25.14 1.58
CA SER A 273 -34.25 -24.73 0.25
C SER A 273 -34.50 -23.22 0.15
N ALA A 274 -35.11 -22.62 1.18
CA ALA A 274 -35.33 -21.18 1.24
C ALA A 274 -34.02 -20.39 1.33
N GLU A 275 -33.05 -20.83 2.15
CA GLU A 275 -31.73 -20.19 2.22
C GLU A 275 -30.97 -20.33 0.91
N PHE A 276 -31.08 -21.47 0.22
CA PHE A 276 -30.50 -21.63 -1.10
C PHE A 276 -31.09 -20.68 -2.11
N GLN A 277 -32.41 -20.54 -2.20
CA GLN A 277 -33.03 -19.59 -3.14
C GLN A 277 -32.53 -18.15 -2.89
N ALA A 278 -32.35 -17.76 -1.62
CA ALA A 278 -31.77 -16.47 -1.27
C ALA A 278 -30.29 -16.35 -1.65
N ALA A 279 -29.50 -17.40 -1.42
CA ALA A 279 -28.09 -17.46 -1.79
C ALA A 279 -27.91 -17.45 -3.32
N ALA A 280 -28.67 -18.27 -4.06
CA ALA A 280 -28.64 -18.38 -5.51
C ALA A 280 -28.91 -17.03 -6.19
N LYS A 281 -29.90 -16.26 -5.71
CA LYS A 281 -30.13 -14.90 -6.20
C LYS A 281 -28.91 -14.00 -6.01
N THR A 282 -28.30 -14.05 -4.82
CA THR A 282 -27.11 -13.26 -4.49
C THR A 282 -25.91 -13.66 -5.35
N ILE A 283 -25.72 -14.96 -5.56
CA ILE A 283 -24.65 -15.54 -6.40
C ILE A 283 -24.86 -15.14 -7.85
N HIS A 284 -26.08 -15.21 -8.37
CA HIS A 284 -26.41 -14.81 -9.73
C HIS A 284 -26.11 -13.32 -9.97
N ASP A 285 -26.54 -12.45 -9.05
CA ASP A 285 -26.26 -11.01 -9.12
C ASP A 285 -24.74 -10.75 -9.13
N GLN A 286 -23.98 -11.45 -8.28
CA GLN A 286 -22.52 -11.32 -8.20
C GLN A 286 -21.81 -11.88 -9.43
N LEU A 287 -22.25 -13.03 -9.95
CA LEU A 287 -21.70 -13.63 -11.15
C LEU A 287 -21.94 -12.71 -12.35
N SER A 288 -23.12 -12.07 -12.45
CA SER A 288 -23.39 -11.06 -13.47
C SER A 288 -22.42 -9.88 -13.38
N LEU A 289 -22.13 -9.39 -12.17
CA LEU A 289 -21.14 -8.32 -11.97
C LEU A 289 -19.73 -8.74 -12.42
N ILE A 290 -19.31 -9.96 -12.09
CA ILE A 290 -18.00 -10.49 -12.51
C ILE A 290 -17.93 -10.68 -14.02
N VAL A 291 -19.01 -11.18 -14.65
CA VAL A 291 -19.11 -11.26 -16.10
C VAL A 291 -19.01 -9.86 -16.72
N ASP A 292 -19.65 -8.84 -16.15
CA ASP A 292 -19.57 -7.45 -16.62
C ASP A 292 -18.18 -6.83 -16.47
N MET A 293 -17.37 -7.29 -15.50
CA MET A 293 -15.97 -6.93 -15.34
C MET A 293 -15.04 -7.59 -16.38
N SER A 294 -15.48 -8.68 -17.01
CA SER A 294 -14.74 -9.34 -18.10
C SER A 294 -15.15 -8.82 -19.47
N VAL A 295 -14.25 -8.92 -20.44
CA VAL A 295 -14.48 -8.51 -21.83
C VAL A 295 -14.30 -9.67 -22.79
N PRO A 296 -15.07 -9.70 -23.90
CA PRO A 296 -14.88 -10.70 -24.94
C PRO A 296 -13.55 -10.45 -25.66
N ILE A 297 -12.69 -11.46 -25.72
CA ILE A 297 -11.40 -11.39 -26.42
C ILE A 297 -11.24 -12.68 -27.23
N SER A 298 -10.98 -12.56 -28.54
CA SER A 298 -10.71 -13.70 -29.42
C SER A 298 -9.34 -14.30 -29.11
N THR A 299 -9.30 -15.59 -28.76
CA THR A 299 -8.07 -16.33 -28.44
C THR A 299 -7.11 -16.47 -29.61
N GLU A 300 -7.56 -16.25 -30.85
CA GLU A 300 -6.69 -16.25 -32.05
C GLU A 300 -5.68 -15.10 -32.05
N ASN A 301 -5.96 -13.99 -31.34
CA ASN A 301 -5.12 -12.79 -31.33
C ASN A 301 -4.19 -12.68 -30.11
N VAL A 302 -4.35 -13.54 -29.10
CA VAL A 302 -3.61 -13.45 -27.84
C VAL A 302 -2.73 -14.69 -27.72
N GLY A 303 -1.41 -14.49 -27.76
CA GLY A 303 -0.44 -15.56 -27.48
C GLY A 303 -0.57 -16.10 -26.06
N ASP A 304 0.21 -17.15 -25.74
CA ASP A 304 0.15 -17.94 -24.50
C ASP A 304 -0.19 -17.17 -23.20
N LYS A 305 -0.80 -17.92 -22.26
CA LYS A 305 -1.23 -17.49 -20.92
C LYS A 305 -0.29 -16.46 -20.28
N GLY A 306 -0.82 -15.29 -19.92
CA GLY A 306 -0.06 -14.19 -19.31
C GLY A 306 0.42 -13.10 -20.28
N ALA A 307 -0.19 -13.02 -21.46
CA ALA A 307 0.09 -11.97 -22.42
C ALA A 307 -0.15 -10.56 -21.83
N LEU A 308 0.79 -9.65 -22.14
CA LEU A 308 0.72 -8.23 -21.80
C LEU A 308 0.38 -7.43 -23.05
N ILE A 309 -0.65 -6.61 -22.97
CA ILE A 309 -0.95 -5.58 -23.94
C ILE A 309 -0.14 -4.35 -23.55
N LEU A 310 0.55 -3.77 -24.51
CA LEU A 310 1.25 -2.51 -24.33
C LEU A 310 0.42 -1.42 -25.01
N LEU A 311 -0.30 -0.62 -24.23
CA LEU A 311 -1.07 0.51 -24.76
C LEU A 311 -0.16 1.73 -24.92
N PRO A 312 0.07 2.24 -26.15
CA PRO A 312 0.99 3.35 -26.38
C PRO A 312 0.38 4.70 -26.02
N PHE A 313 1.19 5.60 -25.46
CA PHE A 313 0.86 6.99 -25.15
C PHE A 313 2.08 7.88 -25.39
N PHE A 314 1.86 9.16 -25.68
CA PHE A 314 2.93 10.17 -25.71
C PHE A 314 2.81 11.10 -24.52
N LEU A 315 3.91 11.33 -23.81
CA LEU A 315 3.96 12.26 -22.68
C LEU A 315 4.77 13.49 -23.10
N ALA A 316 4.18 14.68 -22.94
CA ALA A 316 4.87 15.95 -23.15
C ALA A 316 5.10 16.64 -21.81
N GLY A 317 6.35 17.01 -21.55
CA GLY A 317 6.75 17.79 -20.38
C GLY A 317 6.81 19.28 -20.70
N PHE A 318 5.99 20.07 -20.03
CA PHE A 318 5.98 21.53 -20.16
C PHE A 318 6.45 22.21 -18.88
N SER A 319 7.34 23.18 -19.01
CA SER A 319 7.94 23.90 -17.89
C SER A 319 7.62 25.38 -17.94
N LYS A 320 7.34 25.94 -16.76
CA LYS A 320 7.18 27.38 -16.57
C LYS A 320 7.65 27.75 -15.18
N LYS A 321 8.68 28.61 -15.09
CA LYS A 321 9.25 29.06 -13.81
C LYS A 321 9.65 27.90 -12.88
N GLY A 322 10.20 26.83 -13.44
CA GLY A 322 10.65 25.64 -12.68
C GLY A 322 9.54 24.65 -12.28
N GLN A 323 8.28 24.91 -12.63
CA GLN A 323 7.19 23.97 -12.41
C GLN A 323 6.94 23.12 -13.67
N LEU A 324 7.10 21.81 -13.53
CA LEU A 324 6.82 20.82 -14.58
C LEU A 324 5.35 20.40 -14.56
N ARG A 325 4.68 20.56 -15.70
CA ARG A 325 3.35 19.99 -16.00
C ARG A 325 3.51 18.96 -17.10
N ILE A 326 2.94 17.78 -16.87
CA ILE A 326 2.96 16.68 -17.84
C ILE A 326 1.59 16.62 -18.51
N GLU A 327 1.56 16.55 -19.82
CA GLU A 327 0.35 16.25 -20.59
C GLU A 327 0.52 14.95 -21.35
N ILE A 328 -0.59 14.24 -21.52
CA ILE A 328 -0.59 12.89 -22.09
C ILE A 328 -1.47 12.91 -23.33
N TYR A 329 -0.92 12.39 -24.42
CA TYR A 329 -1.59 12.28 -25.69
C TYR A 329 -1.91 10.81 -25.98
N PRO A 330 -3.16 10.51 -26.39
CA PRO A 330 -3.59 9.16 -26.68
C PRO A 330 -2.91 8.62 -27.94
N PRO A 331 -2.90 7.28 -28.11
CA PRO A 331 -2.54 6.67 -29.37
C PRO A 331 -3.55 7.13 -30.42
N SER A 332 -3.19 8.05 -31.30
CA SER A 332 -4.20 8.72 -32.13
C SER A 332 -4.38 8.06 -33.48
N GLN A 333 -5.62 8.08 -33.96
CA GLN A 333 -5.97 7.70 -35.32
C GLN A 333 -5.91 8.91 -36.22
N LEU A 334 -5.29 8.75 -37.40
CA LEU A 334 -5.33 9.79 -38.41
C LEU A 334 -6.72 9.81 -39.04
N ILE A 335 -7.42 10.94 -38.92
CA ILE A 335 -8.66 11.21 -39.62
C ILE A 335 -8.34 12.06 -40.84
N THR A 336 -8.45 11.47 -42.03
CA THR A 336 -8.28 12.19 -43.29
C THR A 336 -9.55 12.96 -43.65
N ASN A 337 -9.71 14.16 -43.09
CA ASN A 337 -10.84 15.05 -43.40
C ASN A 337 -10.62 15.90 -44.67
N GLY A 338 -9.44 15.81 -45.30
CA GLY A 338 -9.07 16.65 -46.44
C GLY A 338 -8.88 18.14 -46.09
N GLU A 339 -8.87 18.48 -44.80
CA GLU A 339 -8.59 19.84 -44.33
C GLU A 339 -7.13 20.22 -44.61
N LYS A 340 -6.89 21.46 -45.01
CA LYS A 340 -5.55 22.05 -45.19
C LYS A 340 -5.41 23.30 -44.34
N VAL A 341 -4.17 23.66 -44.05
CA VAL A 341 -3.89 24.84 -43.24
C VAL A 341 -4.44 26.11 -43.92
N SER A 342 -5.08 26.98 -43.13
CA SER A 342 -5.68 28.24 -43.59
C SER A 342 -4.91 29.46 -43.07
N ARG A 343 -5.32 30.68 -43.46
CA ARG A 343 -4.67 31.92 -43.00
C ARG A 343 -4.60 32.06 -41.47
N ARG A 344 -5.50 31.42 -40.72
CA ARG A 344 -5.63 31.56 -39.26
C ARG A 344 -5.06 30.39 -38.44
N ARG A 345 -4.74 29.26 -39.06
CA ARG A 345 -4.16 28.09 -38.39
C ARG A 345 -2.75 27.90 -38.90
N ASP A 346 -1.84 27.38 -38.09
CA ASP A 346 -0.48 27.05 -38.55
C ASP A 346 -0.26 25.53 -38.62
N PHE A 347 -1.14 24.76 -37.97
CA PHE A 347 -1.22 23.30 -38.02
C PHE A 347 -2.68 22.83 -38.11
N VAL A 348 -2.92 21.73 -38.83
CA VAL A 348 -4.18 20.98 -38.80
C VAL A 348 -3.95 19.67 -38.07
N ASP A 349 -4.55 19.55 -36.89
CA ASP A 349 -4.50 18.31 -36.10
C ASP A 349 -5.37 17.24 -36.77
N GLY A 350 -4.73 16.32 -37.48
CA GLY A 350 -5.38 15.16 -38.09
C GLY A 350 -5.61 14.01 -37.11
N PHE A 351 -5.24 14.14 -35.85
CA PHE A 351 -5.19 13.04 -34.89
C PHE A 351 -6.35 13.09 -33.91
N ALA A 352 -7.14 12.03 -33.89
CA ALA A 352 -8.23 11.85 -32.94
C ALA A 352 -8.01 10.65 -32.02
N SER A 353 -8.59 10.74 -30.83
CA SER A 353 -8.60 9.65 -29.87
C SER A 353 -9.37 8.44 -30.42
N PRO A 354 -8.88 7.20 -30.21
CA PRO A 354 -9.52 5.99 -30.73
C PRO A 354 -10.91 5.75 -30.18
N SER A 355 -11.11 6.11 -28.92
CA SER A 355 -12.36 5.90 -28.20
C SER A 355 -12.38 6.78 -26.94
N ARG A 356 -13.59 7.04 -26.44
CA ARG A 356 -13.79 7.74 -25.15
C ARG A 356 -13.17 7.02 -23.96
N ALA A 357 -13.00 5.70 -24.05
CA ALA A 357 -12.33 4.90 -23.03
C ALA A 357 -10.84 5.27 -22.92
N ILE A 358 -10.19 5.50 -24.07
CA ILE A 358 -8.80 5.90 -24.11
C ILE A 358 -8.63 7.34 -23.60
N ASP A 359 -9.57 8.24 -23.92
CA ASP A 359 -9.58 9.60 -23.33
C ASP A 359 -9.70 9.57 -21.80
N ALA A 360 -10.54 8.67 -21.25
CA ALA A 360 -10.65 8.51 -19.81
C ALA A 360 -9.33 8.04 -19.18
N ILE A 361 -8.65 7.08 -19.80
CA ILE A 361 -7.32 6.61 -19.35
C ILE A 361 -6.28 7.72 -19.42
N VAL A 362 -6.27 8.51 -20.50
CA VAL A 362 -5.38 9.66 -20.66
C VAL A 362 -5.61 10.68 -19.54
N SER A 363 -6.87 10.97 -19.21
CA SER A 363 -7.20 11.89 -18.12
C SER A 363 -6.68 11.36 -16.77
N LEU A 364 -6.92 10.09 -16.46
CA LEU A 364 -6.46 9.45 -15.21
C LEU A 364 -4.92 9.40 -15.12
N LEU A 365 -4.26 9.02 -16.21
CA LEU A 365 -2.80 9.02 -16.30
C LEU A 365 -2.23 10.43 -16.12
N SER A 366 -2.84 11.44 -16.73
CA SER A 366 -2.38 12.83 -16.68
C SER A 366 -2.53 13.41 -15.28
N GLU A 367 -3.67 13.16 -14.64
CA GLU A 367 -3.91 13.53 -13.25
C GLU A 367 -2.87 12.86 -12.33
N ARG A 368 -2.66 11.55 -12.49
CA ARG A 368 -1.69 10.81 -11.68
C ARG A 368 -0.26 11.28 -11.92
N ALA A 369 0.16 11.49 -13.17
CA ALA A 369 1.50 11.98 -13.49
C ALA A 369 1.80 13.37 -12.89
N ASN A 370 0.76 14.19 -12.68
CA ASN A 370 0.90 15.50 -12.06
C ASN A 370 0.72 15.51 -10.53
N ASN A 371 0.02 14.53 -9.96
CA ASN A 371 -0.24 14.50 -8.52
C ASN A 371 0.74 13.57 -7.76
N ASP A 372 1.19 12.49 -8.40
CA ASP A 372 2.09 11.52 -7.81
C ASP A 372 3.56 11.95 -7.99
N ILE A 373 4.22 12.26 -6.87
CA ILE A 373 5.62 12.68 -6.83
C ILE A 373 6.54 11.58 -7.36
N THR A 374 6.24 10.31 -7.07
CA THR A 374 7.09 9.17 -7.48
C THR A 374 7.03 8.95 -8.99
N LEU A 375 5.82 8.98 -9.57
CA LEU A 375 5.63 8.89 -11.00
C LEU A 375 6.25 10.07 -11.73
N ARG A 376 6.07 11.30 -11.21
CA ARG A 376 6.68 12.50 -11.78
C ARG A 376 8.22 12.41 -11.77
N LYS A 377 8.81 11.92 -10.67
CA LYS A 377 10.27 11.70 -10.58
C LYS A 377 10.73 10.68 -11.62
N PHE A 378 10.06 9.53 -11.71
CA PHE A 378 10.35 8.48 -12.69
C PHE A 378 10.28 9.01 -14.14
N ILE A 379 9.25 9.80 -14.48
CA ILE A 379 9.11 10.41 -15.81
C ILE A 379 10.29 11.37 -16.07
N ARG A 380 10.67 12.18 -15.08
CA ARG A 380 11.79 13.12 -15.20
C ARG A 380 13.12 12.40 -15.42
N GLU A 381 13.44 11.40 -14.61
CA GLU A 381 14.65 10.57 -14.76
C GLU A 381 14.67 9.85 -16.12
N SER A 382 13.52 9.33 -16.55
CA SER A 382 13.41 8.66 -17.86
C SER A 382 13.60 9.65 -19.01
N SER A 383 13.18 10.90 -18.84
CA SER A 383 13.30 11.94 -19.88
C SER A 383 14.75 12.29 -20.21
N GLU A 384 15.69 12.16 -19.28
CA GLU A 384 17.10 12.46 -19.53
C GLU A 384 17.71 11.55 -20.60
N ASN A 385 17.25 10.31 -20.68
CA ASN A 385 17.84 9.28 -21.54
C ASN A 385 16.95 8.88 -22.74
N LEU A 386 15.64 9.10 -22.64
CA LEU A 386 14.64 8.59 -23.60
C LEU A 386 13.79 9.70 -24.24
N ASN A 387 14.16 10.97 -24.06
CA ASN A 387 13.50 12.08 -24.74
C ASN A 387 13.66 11.97 -26.26
N LEU A 388 12.53 11.84 -26.96
CA LEU A 388 12.49 11.77 -28.43
C LEU A 388 13.10 13.01 -29.09
N LEU A 389 13.05 14.17 -28.41
CA LEU A 389 13.65 15.41 -28.89
C LEU A 389 15.18 15.41 -28.74
N ALA A 390 15.78 14.56 -27.91
CA ALA A 390 17.23 14.47 -27.69
C ALA A 390 17.87 13.33 -28.50
N VAL A 391 17.12 12.25 -28.77
CA VAL A 391 17.61 11.06 -29.46
C VAL A 391 17.81 11.31 -30.97
N LYS A 392 18.99 10.95 -31.49
CA LYS A 392 19.36 11.18 -32.90
C LYS A 392 18.41 10.53 -33.92
N GLU A 393 18.07 9.27 -33.70
CA GLU A 393 17.24 8.47 -34.61
C GLU A 393 15.82 9.04 -34.71
N SER A 394 15.23 9.45 -33.58
CA SER A 394 13.91 10.07 -33.54
C SER A 394 13.91 11.50 -34.07
N ARG A 395 14.98 12.28 -33.91
CA ARG A 395 15.10 13.62 -34.54
C ARG A 395 14.96 13.56 -36.05
N GLY A 396 15.62 12.59 -36.68
CA GLY A 396 15.49 12.35 -38.12
C GLY A 396 14.03 12.11 -38.52
N LEU A 397 13.37 11.17 -37.84
CA LEU A 397 11.96 10.84 -38.07
C LEU A 397 11.02 12.02 -37.84
N ILE A 398 11.24 12.83 -36.79
CA ILE A 398 10.42 14.01 -36.49
C ILE A 398 10.55 15.06 -37.60
N ILE A 399 11.77 15.32 -38.07
CA ILE A 399 12.00 16.33 -39.11
C ILE A 399 11.48 15.86 -40.47
N GLU A 400 11.76 14.61 -40.86
CA GLU A 400 11.26 14.01 -42.11
C GLU A 400 9.73 13.96 -42.14
N GLY A 401 9.11 13.59 -41.00
CA GLY A 401 7.66 13.61 -40.85
C GLY A 401 7.06 15.01 -40.91
N ALA A 402 7.70 16.02 -40.32
CA ALA A 402 7.25 17.41 -40.38
C ALA A 402 7.36 17.99 -41.80
N GLU A 403 8.41 17.63 -42.55
CA GLU A 403 8.58 18.01 -43.96
C GLU A 403 7.53 17.32 -44.85
N SER A 404 7.17 16.07 -44.55
CA SER A 404 6.08 15.36 -45.23
C SER A 404 4.72 16.03 -44.97
N LEU A 405 4.42 16.39 -43.71
CA LEU A 405 3.21 17.13 -43.32
C LEU A 405 3.11 18.51 -43.99
N LEU A 406 4.25 19.20 -44.14
CA LEU A 406 4.35 20.45 -44.89
C LEU A 406 4.03 20.24 -46.38
N GLY A 407 4.58 19.18 -46.99
CA GLY A 407 4.31 18.79 -48.38
C GLY A 407 2.82 18.53 -48.66
N ASP A 408 2.12 17.93 -47.70
CA ASP A 408 0.69 17.67 -47.77
C ASP A 408 -0.18 18.94 -47.50
N GLY A 409 0.44 20.00 -46.99
CA GLY A 409 -0.23 21.26 -46.64
C GLY A 409 -1.00 21.19 -45.33
N LEU A 410 -0.57 20.35 -44.39
CA LEU A 410 -1.13 20.21 -43.03
C LEU A 410 -0.37 21.01 -41.98
N VAL A 411 0.83 21.51 -42.31
CA VAL A 411 1.65 22.39 -41.47
C VAL A 411 2.15 23.56 -42.32
N LYS A 412 2.33 24.75 -41.73
CA LYS A 412 3.05 25.86 -42.38
C LYS A 412 4.54 25.87 -42.06
N GLN A 413 5.32 26.42 -42.98
CA GLN A 413 6.76 26.61 -42.85
C GLN A 413 7.21 27.21 -41.49
N PRO A 414 6.59 28.29 -40.94
CA PRO A 414 7.06 28.89 -39.70
C PRO A 414 7.03 27.94 -38.50
N LEU A 415 6.06 27.02 -38.45
CA LEU A 415 5.96 26.05 -37.37
C LEU A 415 7.00 24.93 -37.50
N VAL A 416 7.36 24.56 -38.73
CA VAL A 416 8.47 23.62 -39.01
C VAL A 416 9.81 24.25 -38.63
N ASP A 417 10.00 25.54 -38.92
CA ASP A 417 11.21 26.26 -38.55
C ASP A 417 11.33 26.37 -37.02
N GLU A 418 10.23 26.67 -36.32
CA GLU A 418 10.18 26.65 -34.85
C GLU A 418 10.50 25.28 -34.26
N LEU A 419 9.97 24.20 -34.84
CA LEU A 419 10.29 22.83 -34.44
C LEU A 419 11.81 22.57 -34.55
N LYS A 420 12.43 22.99 -35.66
CA LYS A 420 13.88 22.85 -35.89
C LYS A 420 14.66 23.65 -34.85
N ASP A 421 14.23 24.86 -34.52
CA ASP A 421 14.84 25.69 -33.47
C ASP A 421 14.78 25.01 -32.10
N ILE A 422 13.61 24.48 -31.70
CA ILE A 422 13.43 23.75 -30.43
C ILE A 422 14.35 22.52 -30.37
N ILE A 423 14.38 21.71 -31.43
CA ILE A 423 15.24 20.52 -31.48
C ILE A 423 16.72 20.90 -31.39
N SER A 424 17.13 22.01 -32.02
CA SER A 424 18.51 22.49 -31.98
C SER A 424 18.94 22.99 -30.59
N GLY A 425 18.00 23.52 -29.81
CA GLY A 425 18.23 23.98 -28.43
C GLY A 425 18.42 22.85 -27.41
N ILE A 426 18.00 21.63 -27.74
CA ILE A 426 18.14 20.45 -26.88
C ILE A 426 19.45 19.72 -27.27
N PRO A 427 20.32 19.34 -26.32
CA PRO A 427 21.54 18.59 -26.63
C PRO A 427 21.22 17.18 -27.14
N GLU A 428 21.97 16.71 -28.14
CA GLU A 428 21.81 15.36 -28.68
C GLU A 428 22.32 14.31 -27.69
N ALA A 429 21.48 13.35 -27.34
CA ALA A 429 21.84 12.22 -26.50
C ALA A 429 21.89 10.93 -27.33
N LYS A 430 22.95 10.14 -27.14
CA LYS A 430 22.98 8.76 -27.64
C LYS A 430 22.20 7.89 -26.66
N ILE A 431 21.21 7.15 -27.14
CA ILE A 431 20.51 6.14 -26.32
C ILE A 431 21.60 5.21 -25.75
N LYS A 432 21.75 5.19 -24.42
CA LYS A 432 22.43 4.08 -23.76
C LYS A 432 21.58 2.85 -24.05
N LYS A 433 21.94 2.07 -25.08
CA LYS A 433 21.20 0.87 -25.46
C LYS A 433 20.86 0.10 -24.18
N ARG A 434 19.57 -0.12 -23.91
CA ARG A 434 19.18 -1.18 -22.97
C ARG A 434 19.84 -2.43 -23.51
N VAL A 435 20.84 -2.92 -22.78
CA VAL A 435 21.41 -4.24 -23.01
C VAL A 435 20.22 -5.18 -23.02
N LYS A 436 19.85 -5.68 -24.21
CA LYS A 436 18.88 -6.76 -24.30
C LYS A 436 19.50 -7.85 -23.44
N ARG A 437 18.89 -8.19 -22.31
CA ARG A 437 19.16 -9.45 -21.63
C ARG A 437 18.85 -10.56 -22.63
N ARG A 438 19.81 -10.88 -23.48
CA ARG A 438 19.86 -12.18 -24.12
C ARG A 438 20.31 -13.10 -23.01
N VAL A 439 19.35 -13.85 -22.48
CA VAL A 439 19.69 -15.10 -21.80
C VAL A 439 20.49 -15.89 -22.82
N THR A 440 21.80 -16.02 -22.59
CA THR A 440 22.66 -16.83 -23.44
C THR A 440 22.14 -18.27 -23.37
N PRO A 441 21.94 -18.95 -24.51
CA PRO A 441 21.61 -20.36 -24.50
C PRO A 441 22.75 -21.11 -23.78
N LEU A 442 22.39 -22.02 -22.87
CA LEU A 442 23.32 -23.02 -22.37
C LEU A 442 23.93 -23.74 -23.57
N VAL A 443 25.23 -23.51 -23.81
CA VAL A 443 26.04 -24.46 -24.59
C VAL A 443 26.96 -25.15 -23.59
N ALA A 444 26.72 -26.45 -23.48
CA ALA A 444 27.57 -27.40 -22.79
C ALA A 444 28.90 -27.51 -23.55
N ASP A 445 29.99 -27.09 -22.92
CA ASP A 445 31.27 -27.80 -22.99
C ASP A 445 32.21 -27.29 -21.88
N GLY A 446 32.63 -28.21 -21.01
CA GLY A 446 33.30 -27.94 -19.73
C GLY A 446 34.74 -27.45 -19.81
N SER A 447 35.07 -26.53 -20.71
CA SER A 447 36.38 -25.86 -20.72
C SER A 447 36.27 -24.47 -20.09
N LEU A 448 36.80 -24.33 -18.88
CA LEU A 448 36.86 -23.06 -18.14
C LEU A 448 38.09 -22.26 -18.58
N CYS A 449 37.91 -21.00 -18.93
CA CYS A 449 38.96 -20.04 -19.24
C CYS A 449 39.23 -19.15 -18.02
N ARG A 450 40.50 -18.97 -17.67
CA ARG A 450 40.90 -18.07 -16.59
C ARG A 450 41.05 -16.65 -17.11
N VAL A 451 40.17 -15.74 -16.68
CA VAL A 451 40.18 -14.33 -17.07
C VAL A 451 40.64 -13.47 -15.90
N ARG A 452 41.59 -12.56 -16.14
CA ARG A 452 42.03 -11.55 -15.18
C ARG A 452 41.56 -10.17 -15.61
N PHE A 453 40.78 -9.52 -14.78
CA PHE A 453 40.35 -8.14 -14.98
C PHE A 453 41.27 -7.22 -14.19
N HIS A 454 41.81 -6.19 -14.84
CA HIS A 454 42.61 -5.16 -14.19
C HIS A 454 41.82 -3.86 -14.16
N ILE A 455 41.33 -3.49 -12.99
CA ILE A 455 40.48 -2.32 -12.76
C ILE A 455 41.35 -1.15 -12.29
N GLN A 456 41.36 -0.07 -13.06
CA GLN A 456 42.17 1.12 -12.83
C GLN A 456 41.30 2.38 -12.96
N ASP A 457 41.69 3.47 -12.28
CA ASP A 457 41.09 4.80 -12.46
C ASP A 457 41.69 5.53 -13.68
N GLU A 458 41.13 6.69 -14.07
CA GLU A 458 41.65 7.54 -15.15
C GLU A 458 43.13 7.94 -14.97
N ALA A 459 43.65 7.91 -13.73
CA ALA A 459 45.04 8.21 -13.39
C ALA A 459 45.95 6.96 -13.40
N GLY A 460 45.42 5.78 -13.77
CA GLY A 460 46.14 4.51 -13.84
C GLY A 460 46.38 3.84 -12.48
N ARG A 461 45.73 4.30 -11.41
CA ARG A 461 45.80 3.71 -10.07
C ARG A 461 44.81 2.54 -9.96
N PRO A 462 45.20 1.42 -9.32
CA PRO A 462 44.32 0.29 -9.13
C PRO A 462 43.14 0.65 -8.21
N VAL A 463 41.93 0.23 -8.58
CA VAL A 463 40.71 0.45 -7.78
C VAL A 463 40.43 -0.78 -6.92
N GLU A 464 40.63 -0.64 -5.61
CA GLU A 464 40.36 -1.69 -4.62
C GLU A 464 38.86 -1.79 -4.29
N GLY A 465 38.35 -3.01 -4.11
CA GLY A 465 36.96 -3.25 -3.74
C GLY A 465 35.93 -2.97 -4.85
N ALA A 466 36.37 -2.92 -6.11
CA ALA A 466 35.48 -2.82 -7.27
C ALA A 466 34.78 -4.18 -7.49
N GLU A 467 33.45 -4.16 -7.59
CA GLU A 467 32.61 -5.33 -7.83
C GLU A 467 32.39 -5.51 -9.34
N LEU A 468 32.73 -6.68 -9.86
CA LEU A 468 32.42 -7.13 -11.21
C LEU A 468 31.23 -8.08 -11.15
N GLU A 469 30.13 -7.70 -11.80
CA GLU A 469 28.90 -8.48 -11.91
C GLU A 469 28.72 -8.97 -13.36
N LEU A 470 28.90 -10.28 -13.60
CA LEU A 470 28.69 -10.97 -14.87
C LEU A 470 27.45 -11.89 -14.74
N GLY A 471 26.26 -11.29 -14.76
CA GLY A 471 24.98 -12.02 -14.62
C GLY A 471 24.80 -12.62 -13.22
N ALA A 472 24.96 -13.94 -13.07
CA ALA A 472 24.84 -14.62 -11.78
C ALA A 472 26.17 -14.67 -10.98
N LEU A 473 27.28 -14.24 -11.58
CA LEU A 473 28.59 -14.26 -10.96
C LEU A 473 28.98 -12.84 -10.53
N SER A 474 29.26 -12.65 -9.24
CA SER A 474 29.83 -11.43 -8.69
C SER A 474 31.18 -11.70 -8.03
N ALA A 475 32.16 -10.81 -8.23
CA ALA A 475 33.49 -10.91 -7.64
C ALA A 475 34.07 -9.52 -7.38
N ASN A 476 34.88 -9.37 -6.33
CA ASN A 476 35.47 -8.10 -5.92
C ASN A 476 36.96 -8.03 -6.24
N SER A 477 37.46 -6.83 -6.55
CA SER A 477 38.88 -6.59 -6.81
C SER A 477 39.71 -6.63 -5.54
N ASP A 478 40.91 -7.20 -5.66
CA ASP A 478 41.91 -7.16 -4.61
C ASP A 478 42.55 -5.76 -4.48
N GLY A 479 43.47 -5.59 -3.51
CA GLY A 479 44.23 -4.34 -3.31
C GLY A 479 45.15 -3.95 -4.49
N LYS A 480 45.21 -4.75 -5.56
CA LYS A 480 45.89 -4.43 -6.83
C LYS A 480 44.89 -4.17 -7.96
N GLY A 481 43.61 -4.01 -7.64
CA GLY A 481 42.54 -3.80 -8.62
C GLY A 481 42.32 -5.00 -9.53
N THR A 482 42.74 -6.20 -9.14
CA THR A 482 42.67 -7.39 -9.99
C THR A 482 41.53 -8.31 -9.55
N ILE A 483 40.72 -8.75 -10.50
CA ILE A 483 39.69 -9.79 -10.30
C ILE A 483 40.07 -10.98 -11.18
N VAL A 484 40.09 -12.18 -10.61
CA VAL A 484 40.40 -13.40 -11.36
C VAL A 484 39.22 -14.34 -11.31
N VAL A 485 38.63 -14.64 -12.46
CA VAL A 485 37.44 -15.47 -12.58
C VAL A 485 37.68 -16.59 -13.59
N SER A 486 37.15 -17.79 -13.32
CA SER A 486 37.17 -18.91 -14.26
C SER A 486 35.79 -19.09 -14.88
N ILE A 487 35.64 -18.77 -16.16
CA ILE A 487 34.35 -18.74 -16.87
C ILE A 487 34.47 -19.48 -18.21
N PRO A 488 33.42 -20.19 -18.68
CA PRO A 488 33.47 -20.93 -19.93
C PRO A 488 33.66 -20.05 -21.18
N VAL A 489 33.97 -20.65 -22.33
CA VAL A 489 34.11 -19.92 -23.60
C VAL A 489 32.71 -19.49 -24.08
N SER A 490 32.39 -18.21 -23.88
CA SER A 490 31.10 -17.61 -24.25
C SER A 490 31.26 -16.09 -24.45
N THR A 491 30.19 -15.46 -24.90
CA THR A 491 30.00 -14.01 -24.80
C THR A 491 29.49 -13.66 -23.41
N TYR A 492 30.12 -12.69 -22.77
CA TYR A 492 29.78 -12.19 -21.45
C TYR A 492 29.46 -10.70 -21.50
N GLU A 493 28.41 -10.34 -20.78
CA GLU A 493 27.98 -8.96 -20.53
C GLU A 493 27.89 -8.76 -19.01
N GLY A 494 28.31 -7.60 -18.54
CA GLY A 494 28.24 -7.26 -17.12
C GLY A 494 28.55 -5.81 -16.80
N VAL A 495 28.66 -5.52 -15.51
CA VAL A 495 28.90 -4.18 -14.99
C VAL A 495 29.99 -4.24 -13.93
N VAL A 496 30.87 -3.24 -13.93
CA VAL A 496 31.85 -3.01 -12.87
C VAL A 496 31.42 -1.79 -12.07
N ARG A 497 31.28 -1.97 -10.76
CA ARG A 497 30.91 -0.92 -9.80
C ARG A 497 32.04 -0.68 -8.82
N ALA A 498 32.28 0.58 -8.46
CA ALA A 498 33.19 0.91 -7.38
C ALA A 498 32.72 2.18 -6.67
N ALA A 499 32.91 2.25 -5.36
CA ALA A 499 32.50 3.41 -4.58
C ALA A 499 33.27 4.68 -5.05
N GLY A 500 32.54 5.72 -5.43
CA GLY A 500 33.12 6.96 -5.95
C GLY A 500 33.36 6.99 -7.46
N TYR A 501 32.95 5.94 -8.19
CA TYR A 501 33.13 5.83 -9.64
C TYR A 501 31.79 5.55 -10.37
N ILE A 502 31.75 5.91 -11.65
CA ILE A 502 30.61 5.65 -12.53
C ILE A 502 30.61 4.17 -12.92
N ASP A 503 29.46 3.51 -12.75
CA ASP A 503 29.23 2.13 -13.19
C ASP A 503 29.61 1.95 -14.66
N LYS A 504 30.54 1.01 -14.92
CA LYS A 504 31.05 0.77 -16.27
C LYS A 504 30.52 -0.56 -16.82
N PRO A 505 29.75 -0.55 -17.92
CA PRO A 505 29.38 -1.78 -18.60
C PRO A 505 30.60 -2.40 -19.30
N VAL A 506 30.68 -3.72 -19.29
CA VAL A 506 31.75 -4.50 -19.93
C VAL A 506 31.13 -5.60 -20.77
N GLU A 507 31.55 -5.69 -22.04
CA GLU A 507 31.17 -6.74 -22.98
C GLU A 507 32.45 -7.35 -23.57
N PHE A 508 32.57 -8.67 -23.53
CA PHE A 508 33.69 -9.38 -24.14
C PHE A 508 33.27 -10.79 -24.58
N ALA A 509 33.93 -11.30 -25.61
CA ALA A 509 33.76 -12.67 -26.07
C ALA A 509 35.07 -13.44 -25.89
N LEU A 510 34.97 -14.63 -25.29
CA LEU A 510 36.08 -15.56 -25.23
C LEU A 510 35.98 -16.48 -26.45
N THR A 511 37.05 -16.55 -27.25
CA THR A 511 37.12 -17.37 -28.47
C THR A 511 38.09 -18.55 -28.35
N SER A 512 38.84 -18.64 -27.24
CA SER A 512 39.79 -19.72 -26.94
C SER A 512 39.99 -19.89 -25.43
N VAL A 513 40.63 -20.98 -25.01
CA VAL A 513 40.84 -21.38 -23.60
C VAL A 513 42.16 -20.82 -23.00
N SER A 514 42.82 -19.87 -23.67
CA SER A 514 44.04 -19.24 -23.15
C SER A 514 43.72 -18.20 -22.07
N ASP A 515 44.61 -18.02 -21.09
CA ASP A 515 44.52 -16.93 -20.11
C ASP A 515 44.34 -15.56 -20.80
N VAL A 516 43.26 -14.84 -20.48
CA VAL A 516 42.96 -13.50 -21.02
C VAL A 516 43.05 -12.46 -19.92
N ALA A 517 43.69 -11.32 -20.21
CA ALA A 517 43.70 -10.16 -19.33
C ALA A 517 42.89 -9.01 -19.95
N ILE A 518 41.91 -8.47 -19.22
CA ILE A 518 41.01 -7.42 -19.67
C ILE A 518 41.20 -6.17 -18.79
N PRO A 519 41.77 -5.07 -19.33
CA PRO A 519 41.88 -3.82 -18.59
C PRO A 519 40.53 -3.07 -18.60
N ILE A 520 40.11 -2.58 -17.44
CA ILE A 520 38.88 -1.81 -17.24
C ILE A 520 39.22 -0.49 -16.54
N MET A 521 38.95 0.62 -17.22
CA MET A 521 39.16 1.96 -16.70
C MET A 521 37.86 2.53 -16.10
N LEU A 522 37.82 2.90 -14.83
CA LEU A 522 36.67 3.54 -14.19
C LEU A 522 36.82 5.06 -14.12
N ASN A 523 35.71 5.76 -14.36
CA ASN A 523 35.65 7.22 -14.33
C ASN A 523 35.16 7.68 -12.95
N SER A 524 35.84 8.65 -12.32
CA SER A 524 35.43 9.16 -11.00
C SER A 524 34.18 10.03 -11.10
N LEU A 525 33.27 9.91 -10.14
CA LEU A 525 32.09 10.79 -10.01
C LEU A 525 32.52 12.24 -9.78
N SER A 526 31.82 13.20 -10.40
CA SER A 526 32.02 14.63 -10.13
C SER A 526 31.59 14.99 -8.70
N HIS A 527 32.02 16.15 -8.18
CA HIS A 527 31.70 16.58 -6.81
C HIS A 527 30.18 16.66 -6.55
N GLU A 528 29.40 17.12 -7.53
CA GLU A 528 27.94 17.20 -7.44
C GLU A 528 27.28 15.82 -7.44
N GLU A 529 27.76 14.89 -8.27
CA GLU A 529 27.27 13.50 -8.31
C GLU A 529 27.68 12.72 -7.06
N GLN A 530 28.85 13.00 -6.47
CA GLN A 530 29.25 12.44 -5.17
C GLN A 530 28.36 12.93 -4.04
N LEU A 531 27.94 14.20 -4.06
CA LEU A 531 26.97 14.74 -3.13
C LEU A 531 25.60 14.08 -3.31
N ALA A 532 25.13 13.94 -4.56
CA ALA A 532 23.88 13.26 -4.88
C ALA A 532 23.88 11.80 -4.42
N ALA A 533 24.93 11.03 -4.71
CA ALA A 533 25.07 9.64 -4.26
C ALA A 533 25.14 9.52 -2.73
N ARG A 534 25.78 10.49 -2.04
CA ARG A 534 25.77 10.55 -0.57
C ARG A 534 24.37 10.86 -0.04
N LEU A 535 23.66 11.80 -0.66
CA LEU A 535 22.27 12.13 -0.35
C LEU A 535 21.36 10.91 -0.55
N ASP A 536 21.48 10.19 -1.66
CA ASP A 536 20.74 8.96 -1.92
C ASP A 536 21.06 7.89 -0.88
N SER A 537 22.33 7.70 -0.52
CA SER A 537 22.71 6.75 0.54
C SER A 537 22.15 7.15 1.92
N LEU A 538 22.01 8.45 2.19
CA LEU A 538 21.40 8.96 3.41
C LEU A 538 19.88 8.82 3.40
N VAL A 539 19.25 9.01 2.24
CA VAL A 539 17.80 8.80 2.02
C VAL A 539 17.47 7.32 2.15
N ASP A 540 18.27 6.43 1.58
CA ASP A 540 18.07 4.98 1.69
C ASP A 540 18.35 4.48 3.11
N ARG A 541 19.34 5.06 3.80
CA ARG A 541 19.53 4.83 5.24
C ARG A 541 18.32 5.31 6.04
N SER A 542 17.77 6.50 5.73
CA SER A 542 16.55 7.03 6.37
C SER A 542 15.37 6.10 6.16
N ARG A 543 15.15 5.62 4.92
CA ARG A 543 14.09 4.65 4.59
C ARG A 543 14.27 3.32 5.33
N GLY A 544 15.51 2.85 5.45
CA GLY A 544 15.85 1.66 6.23
C GLY A 544 15.46 1.82 7.71
N LEU A 545 15.80 2.96 8.31
CA LEU A 545 15.43 3.29 9.69
C LEU A 545 13.90 3.44 9.87
N ASP A 546 13.21 4.03 8.90
CA ASP A 546 11.74 4.15 8.92
C ASP A 546 11.05 2.78 8.84
N MET A 547 11.55 1.87 8.01
CA MET A 547 11.02 0.50 7.91
C MET A 547 11.29 -0.30 9.19
N ILE A 548 12.46 -0.13 9.83
CA ILE A 548 12.77 -0.74 11.13
C ILE A 548 11.80 -0.21 12.20
N ARG A 549 11.53 1.10 12.20
CA ARG A 549 10.59 1.75 13.13
C ARG A 549 9.16 1.25 12.97
N GLU A 550 8.64 1.14 11.74
CA GLU A 550 7.30 0.60 11.48
C GLU A 550 7.16 -0.87 11.90
N ARG A 551 8.15 -1.71 11.57
CA ARG A 551 8.14 -3.13 11.97
C ARG A 551 8.22 -3.31 13.48
N LEU A 552 9.04 -2.51 14.15
CA LEU A 552 9.09 -2.50 15.63
C LEU A 552 7.74 -2.06 16.20
N TRP A 553 7.08 -1.08 15.59
CA TRP A 553 5.77 -0.63 16.03
C TRP A 553 4.71 -1.73 15.92
N GLU A 554 4.60 -2.40 14.76
CA GLU A 554 3.68 -3.54 14.58
C GLU A 554 3.99 -4.70 15.54
N ALA A 555 5.27 -5.00 15.75
CA ALA A 555 5.70 -6.04 16.70
C ALA A 555 5.34 -5.69 18.15
N PHE A 556 5.43 -4.41 18.54
CA PHE A 556 5.04 -3.94 19.87
C PHE A 556 3.52 -3.87 20.07
N GLU A 557 2.74 -3.53 19.03
CA GLU A 557 1.27 -3.57 19.10
C GLU A 557 0.75 -5.00 19.30
N THR A 558 1.36 -5.97 18.63
CA THR A 558 0.92 -7.37 18.68
C THR A 558 1.49 -8.12 19.89
N GLN A 559 2.73 -7.84 20.29
CA GLN A 559 3.51 -8.68 21.22
C GLN A 559 4.38 -7.89 22.22
N GLY A 560 4.05 -6.63 22.52
CA GLY A 560 4.89 -5.75 23.34
C GLY A 560 5.24 -6.26 24.75
N SER A 561 4.34 -6.98 25.42
CA SER A 561 4.60 -7.55 26.76
C SER A 561 5.54 -8.76 26.70
N THR A 562 5.45 -9.58 25.65
CA THR A 562 6.32 -10.73 25.40
C THR A 562 7.73 -10.32 24.97
N LEU A 563 7.87 -9.26 24.17
CA LEU A 563 9.17 -8.71 23.76
C LEU A 563 9.97 -8.13 24.93
N LEU A 564 9.29 -7.52 25.92
CA LEU A 564 9.93 -6.93 27.10
C LEU A 564 10.21 -7.94 28.23
N SER A 565 9.59 -9.13 28.19
CA SER A 565 9.69 -10.14 29.25
C SER A 565 10.65 -11.29 28.92
N ILE A 566 10.81 -11.64 27.64
CA ILE A 566 11.67 -12.76 27.22
C ILE A 566 13.11 -12.26 26.98
N PRO A 567 14.13 -12.80 27.70
CA PRO A 567 15.52 -12.34 27.58
C PRO A 567 16.16 -12.48 26.19
N ALA A 568 15.74 -13.45 25.39
CA ALA A 568 16.29 -13.69 24.05
C ALA A 568 15.95 -12.58 23.03
N TYR A 569 14.84 -11.88 23.21
CA TYR A 569 14.45 -10.76 22.33
C TYR A 569 15.07 -9.43 22.78
N ARG A 570 15.59 -9.37 24.01
CA ARG A 570 16.23 -8.16 24.55
C ARG A 570 17.50 -7.80 23.79
N THR A 571 18.33 -8.78 23.43
CA THR A 571 19.57 -8.56 22.67
C THR A 571 19.29 -7.98 21.29
N ALA A 572 18.38 -8.58 20.53
CA ALA A 572 17.98 -8.06 19.22
C ALA A 572 17.33 -6.68 19.31
N LEU A 573 16.55 -6.43 20.37
CA LEU A 573 15.91 -5.13 20.61
C LEU A 573 16.91 -4.04 20.99
N VAL A 574 17.95 -4.38 21.76
CA VAL A 574 19.04 -3.45 22.11
C VAL A 574 19.83 -3.05 20.86
N GLU A 575 20.11 -4.00 19.96
CA GLU A 575 20.77 -3.71 18.68
C GLU A 575 19.92 -2.78 17.80
N LEU A 576 18.63 -3.08 17.63
CA LEU A 576 17.74 -2.25 16.80
C LEU A 576 17.50 -0.85 17.39
N LEU A 577 17.42 -0.72 18.72
CA LEU A 577 17.30 0.60 19.36
C LEU A 577 18.59 1.42 19.24
N ALA A 578 19.75 0.77 19.31
CA ALA A 578 21.03 1.42 19.08
C ALA A 578 21.19 1.87 17.61
N GLU A 579 20.74 1.06 16.64
CA GLU A 579 20.69 1.45 15.23
C GLU A 579 19.77 2.64 14.95
N LEU A 580 18.66 2.76 15.70
CA LEU A 580 17.76 3.91 15.66
C LEU A 580 18.27 5.14 16.44
N GLY A 581 19.41 5.03 17.12
CA GLY A 581 20.04 6.13 17.88
C GLY A 581 19.46 6.37 19.28
N TYR A 582 18.69 5.42 19.83
CA TYR A 582 18.18 5.50 21.21
C TYR A 582 19.13 4.82 22.20
N GLU A 583 19.17 5.32 23.44
CA GLU A 583 19.79 4.59 24.54
C GLU A 583 18.88 3.42 24.98
N PRO A 584 19.28 2.15 24.78
CA PRO A 584 18.34 1.03 24.87
C PRO A 584 17.83 0.77 26.30
N GLU A 585 18.70 0.90 27.30
CA GLU A 585 18.38 0.55 28.69
C GLU A 585 17.46 1.59 29.37
N SER A 586 17.66 2.87 29.07
CA SER A 586 16.76 3.94 29.53
C SER A 586 15.39 3.82 28.87
N TRP A 587 15.36 3.55 27.56
CA TRP A 587 14.14 3.35 26.80
C TRP A 587 13.33 2.15 27.31
N ILE A 588 13.96 1.00 27.54
CA ILE A 588 13.30 -0.22 28.05
C ILE A 588 12.77 -0.01 29.48
N ALA A 589 13.52 0.67 30.34
CA ALA A 589 13.10 0.95 31.71
C ALA A 589 11.86 1.86 31.76
N GLU A 590 11.78 2.81 30.84
CA GLU A 590 10.66 3.74 30.74
C GLU A 590 9.42 3.11 30.06
N ALA A 591 9.63 2.30 29.02
CA ALA A 591 8.58 1.51 28.36
C ALA A 591 7.87 0.55 29.33
N LYS A 592 8.58 -0.01 30.32
CA LYS A 592 7.99 -0.85 31.38
C LYS A 592 7.11 -0.05 32.36
N LYS A 593 7.36 1.25 32.55
CA LYS A 593 6.61 2.10 33.49
C LYS A 593 5.34 2.70 32.87
N LYS A 594 5.33 3.00 31.57
CA LYS A 594 4.20 3.68 30.90
C LYS A 594 3.81 2.98 29.59
N SER A 595 2.76 2.15 29.65
CA SER A 595 2.22 1.38 28.51
C SER A 595 1.79 2.22 27.29
N GLY A 596 1.52 3.52 27.47
CA GLY A 596 1.13 4.43 26.38
C GLY A 596 2.28 5.22 25.74
N MET A 597 3.51 5.04 26.21
CA MET A 597 4.67 5.85 25.80
C MET A 597 5.41 5.25 24.59
N VAL A 598 5.40 3.92 24.45
CA VAL A 598 5.89 3.20 23.25
C VAL A 598 5.17 3.68 21.98
N LYS A 599 3.87 4.01 22.09
CA LYS A 599 3.07 4.58 20.98
C LYS A 599 3.44 6.01 20.60
N ARG A 600 4.06 6.78 21.49
CA ARG A 600 4.48 8.18 21.22
C ARG A 600 5.87 8.26 20.61
N LEU A 601 6.80 7.41 21.09
CA LEU A 601 8.21 7.45 20.67
C LEU A 601 8.49 6.81 19.30
N LEU A 602 7.65 5.88 18.85
CA LEU A 602 7.76 5.21 17.55
C LEU A 602 6.93 5.89 16.44
N LYS A 603 6.10 6.87 16.77
CA LYS A 603 5.39 7.68 15.77
C LYS A 603 6.32 8.83 15.37
N ARG A 604 6.38 9.14 14.06
CA ARG A 604 7.02 10.35 13.52
C ARG A 604 6.64 11.53 14.42
N ASP A 605 7.65 12.26 14.92
CA ASP A 605 7.53 13.37 15.89
C ASP A 605 6.12 13.95 15.86
N ASP A 606 5.34 13.78 16.94
CA ASP A 606 4.07 14.48 17.06
C ASP A 606 4.37 15.97 16.82
N ARG A 607 3.50 16.69 16.11
CA ARG A 607 3.77 18.07 15.70
C ARG A 607 4.23 18.93 16.89
N THR A 608 3.67 18.66 18.07
CA THR A 608 4.03 19.27 19.35
C THR A 608 5.44 18.92 19.82
N ASP A 609 5.91 17.69 19.62
CA ASP A 609 7.24 17.24 20.03
C ASP A 609 8.32 17.77 19.07
N GLY A 610 8.02 17.87 17.78
CA GLY A 610 8.86 18.55 16.80
C GLY A 610 9.03 20.04 17.15
N LEU A 611 7.94 20.74 17.43
CA LEU A 611 7.96 22.14 17.88
C LEU A 611 8.72 22.31 19.21
N ARG A 612 8.50 21.43 20.19
CA ARG A 612 9.23 21.44 21.47
C ARG A 612 10.74 21.31 21.26
N ARG A 613 11.18 20.39 20.39
CA ARG A 613 12.61 20.19 20.10
C ARG A 613 13.23 21.42 19.46
N ASP A 614 12.56 22.02 18.49
CA ASP A 614 13.09 23.21 17.80
C ASP A 614 13.10 24.44 18.72
N ILE A 615 12.09 24.60 19.59
CA ILE A 615 12.10 25.63 20.65
C ILE A 615 13.27 25.42 21.60
N LEU A 616 13.58 24.18 22.02
CA LEU A 616 14.75 23.88 22.86
C LEU A 616 16.09 24.11 22.15
N ARG A 617 16.17 23.85 20.85
CA ARG A 617 17.36 24.17 20.06
C ARG A 617 17.58 25.67 19.95
N MET A 618 16.50 26.43 19.73
CA MET A 618 16.54 27.89 19.75
C MET A 618 16.88 28.44 21.14
N ALA A 619 16.47 27.75 22.20
CA ALA A 619 16.89 28.03 23.58
C ALA A 619 18.40 27.80 23.80
N GLU A 620 18.97 26.77 23.18
CA GLU A 620 20.41 26.52 23.24
C GLU A 620 21.20 27.61 22.50
N ASP A 621 20.72 28.02 21.32
CA ASP A 621 21.31 29.15 20.58
C ASP A 621 21.15 30.48 21.34
N SER A 622 20.06 30.66 22.09
CA SER A 622 19.82 31.86 22.91
C SER A 622 20.74 31.95 24.12
N LYS A 623 21.40 30.87 24.54
CA LYS A 623 22.44 30.93 25.60
C LYS A 623 23.57 31.90 25.24
N LYS A 624 23.92 32.05 23.96
CA LYS A 624 24.90 33.05 23.48
C LYS A 624 24.44 34.48 23.78
N PHE A 625 23.14 34.70 23.83
CA PHE A 625 22.47 35.97 24.04
C PHE A 625 21.83 36.11 25.45
N GLY A 626 22.20 35.26 26.41
CA GLY A 626 21.76 35.38 27.82
C GLY A 626 20.51 34.58 28.18
N GLY A 627 20.08 33.66 27.33
CA GLY A 627 18.96 32.75 27.63
C GLY A 627 17.58 33.40 27.59
N ILE A 628 17.45 34.59 27.01
CA ILE A 628 16.20 35.34 26.85
C ILE A 628 15.96 35.68 25.37
N MET A 629 14.69 35.70 24.94
CA MET A 629 14.30 36.05 23.56
C MET A 629 12.90 36.67 23.55
N LEU A 630 12.65 37.63 22.66
CA LEU A 630 11.30 38.14 22.44
C LEU A 630 10.39 37.06 21.85
N PHE A 631 9.16 36.97 22.33
CA PHE A 631 8.20 35.97 21.82
C PHE A 631 7.93 36.16 20.32
N ALA A 632 7.87 37.41 19.84
CA ALA A 632 7.73 37.71 18.41
C ALA A 632 8.93 37.21 17.58
N GLU A 633 10.14 37.26 18.12
CA GLU A 633 11.34 36.75 17.45
C GLU A 633 11.33 35.21 17.39
N LEU A 634 10.86 34.56 18.45
CA LEU A 634 10.68 33.12 18.47
C LEU A 634 9.69 32.67 17.38
N LEU A 635 8.57 33.39 17.20
CA LEU A 635 7.59 33.10 16.14
C LEU A 635 8.23 33.19 14.74
N VAL A 636 8.95 34.26 14.45
CA VAL A 636 9.61 34.45 13.15
C VAL A 636 10.64 33.35 12.87
N ARG A 637 11.44 32.98 13.88
CA ARG A 637 12.44 31.91 13.72
C ARG A 637 11.80 30.53 13.51
N LEU A 638 10.63 30.29 14.10
CA LEU A 638 9.87 29.05 13.89
C LEU A 638 9.25 29.04 12.48
N ASP A 639 8.71 30.17 12.01
CA ASP A 639 8.22 30.32 10.63
C ASP A 639 9.36 30.09 9.61
N ASP A 640 10.55 30.66 9.83
CA ASP A 640 11.75 30.46 9.00
C ASP A 640 12.24 29.00 9.01
N ALA A 641 12.03 28.28 10.12
CA ALA A 641 12.28 26.84 10.24
C ALA A 641 11.20 25.99 9.54
N GLY A 642 10.22 26.61 8.90
CA GLY A 642 9.16 25.96 8.11
C GLY A 642 7.89 25.61 8.90
N TRP A 643 7.75 26.12 10.13
CA TRP A 643 6.56 25.89 10.94
C TRP A 643 5.49 26.96 10.68
N GLY A 644 4.40 26.61 10.00
CA GLY A 644 3.20 27.48 9.96
C GLY A 644 2.39 27.35 11.24
N THR A 645 2.63 28.22 12.23
CA THR A 645 2.05 28.11 13.59
C THR A 645 1.29 29.36 14.04
N HIS A 646 0.26 29.16 14.88
CA HIS A 646 -0.45 30.26 15.53
C HIS A 646 0.17 30.56 16.91
N ALA A 647 0.28 31.84 17.29
CA ALA A 647 0.89 32.28 18.55
C ALA A 647 0.39 31.50 19.79
N LYS A 648 -0.92 31.22 19.86
CA LYS A 648 -1.55 30.50 20.96
C LYS A 648 -1.07 29.04 21.11
N GLU A 649 -0.76 28.37 20.00
CA GLU A 649 -0.22 26.99 20.02
C GLU A 649 1.17 26.98 20.67
N ILE A 650 1.99 28.00 20.41
CA ILE A 650 3.34 28.13 20.96
C ILE A 650 3.28 28.58 22.43
N GLU A 651 2.35 29.46 22.79
CA GLU A 651 2.07 29.80 24.20
C GLU A 651 1.71 28.55 25.02
N ASP A 652 0.78 27.72 24.54
CA ASP A 652 0.39 26.48 25.20
C ASP A 652 1.58 25.51 25.36
N ILE A 653 2.46 25.43 24.35
CA ILE A 653 3.67 24.60 24.40
C ILE A 653 4.66 25.14 25.44
N ILE A 654 4.92 26.45 25.46
CA ILE A 654 5.81 27.10 26.42
C ILE A 654 5.28 26.95 27.85
N GLU A 655 3.97 27.12 28.08
CA GLU A 655 3.36 26.89 29.39
C GLU A 655 3.53 25.44 29.86
N ASN A 656 3.39 24.47 28.95
CA ASN A 656 3.60 23.07 29.28
C ASN A 656 5.07 22.77 29.58
N MET A 657 6.00 23.31 28.79
CA MET A 657 7.44 23.18 29.04
C MET A 657 7.87 23.86 30.36
N THR A 658 7.17 24.93 30.75
CA THR A 658 7.35 25.59 32.04
C THR A 658 6.88 24.72 33.20
N LYS A 659 5.71 24.07 33.08
CA LYS A 659 5.21 23.10 34.07
C LYS A 659 6.13 21.89 34.23
N GLU A 660 6.80 21.50 33.14
CA GLU A 660 7.79 20.42 33.11
C GLU A 660 9.18 20.85 33.64
N GLY A 661 9.40 22.16 33.87
CA GLY A 661 10.66 22.71 34.38
C GLY A 661 11.80 22.75 33.35
N LEU A 662 11.49 22.62 32.06
CA LEU A 662 12.48 22.65 30.97
C LEU A 662 12.92 24.08 30.61
N ILE A 663 12.02 25.05 30.80
CA ILE A 663 12.23 26.48 30.58
C ILE A 663 11.58 27.25 31.73
N GLN A 664 11.96 28.51 31.92
CA GLN A 664 11.42 29.35 32.99
C GLN A 664 10.03 29.93 32.64
N GLY A 665 9.78 30.20 31.36
CA GLY A 665 8.45 30.49 30.82
C GLY A 665 8.32 31.88 30.19
N LEU A 666 7.11 32.42 30.15
CA LEU A 666 6.81 33.74 29.58
C LEU A 666 6.78 34.82 30.67
N SER A 667 7.43 35.96 30.41
CA SER A 667 7.34 37.17 31.23
C SER A 667 6.89 38.37 30.40
N THR A 668 6.21 39.33 31.05
CA THR A 668 5.69 40.54 30.41
C THR A 668 6.54 41.74 30.79
N ILE A 669 6.96 42.54 29.81
CA ILE A 669 7.78 43.75 30.02
C ILE A 669 6.89 44.99 30.18
N GLU A 670 7.38 46.03 30.88
CA GLU A 670 6.77 47.37 30.91
C GLU A 670 6.67 47.95 29.49
N GLY A 671 5.50 47.79 28.87
CA GLY A 671 5.27 48.06 27.45
C GLY A 671 4.37 47.02 26.74
N GLY A 672 4.07 45.89 27.41
CA GLY A 672 3.13 44.89 26.93
C GLY A 672 3.71 43.83 25.98
N ALA A 673 5.02 43.85 25.73
CA ALA A 673 5.71 42.82 24.97
C ALA A 673 5.95 41.56 25.83
N LEU A 674 5.87 40.38 25.20
CA LEU A 674 6.11 39.08 25.82
C LEU A 674 7.55 38.62 25.56
N LEU A 675 8.22 38.20 26.63
CA LEU A 675 9.58 37.68 26.64
C LEU A 675 9.54 36.19 27.02
N VAL A 676 10.36 35.38 26.35
CA VAL A 676 10.56 33.96 26.65
C VAL A 676 11.87 33.82 27.41
N GLU A 677 11.79 33.32 28.65
CA GLU A 677 12.93 33.03 29.51
C GLU A 677 13.24 31.54 29.45
N PHE A 678 14.35 31.19 28.81
CA PHE A 678 14.78 29.80 28.65
C PHE A 678 15.63 29.32 29.82
N VAL A 679 16.52 30.18 30.33
CA VAL A 679 17.44 29.86 31.43
C VAL A 679 17.41 30.99 32.47
N PRO A 680 17.35 30.68 33.77
CA PRO A 680 17.48 31.70 34.81
C PRO A 680 18.86 32.37 34.75
N VAL A 681 18.87 33.71 34.78
CA VAL A 681 20.12 34.52 34.79
C VAL A 681 21.06 34.12 35.95
N ALA A 682 20.52 33.58 37.05
CA ALA A 682 21.30 33.04 38.17
C ALA A 682 22.22 31.85 37.83
N LEU A 683 21.90 31.11 36.75
CA LEU A 683 22.64 29.93 36.28
C LEU A 683 23.52 30.25 35.05
N THR A 684 23.55 31.51 34.63
CA THR A 684 24.42 31.99 33.55
C THR A 684 25.67 32.66 34.11
N ASP A 685 26.73 32.77 33.32
CA ASP A 685 27.96 33.48 33.71
C ASP A 685 27.78 35.01 33.73
N ASP A 686 26.59 35.49 33.40
CA ASP A 686 26.28 36.91 33.22
C ASP A 686 26.60 37.79 34.44
N PRO A 687 26.31 37.38 35.69
CA PRO A 687 26.69 38.15 36.87
C PRO A 687 28.21 38.24 37.05
N GLN A 688 28.99 37.24 36.61
CA GLN A 688 30.45 37.27 36.71
C GLN A 688 31.06 38.22 35.68
N GLU A 689 30.56 38.19 34.44
CA GLU A 689 30.99 39.09 33.36
C GLU A 689 30.72 40.56 33.72
N ILE A 690 29.54 40.87 34.27
CA ILE A 690 29.22 42.21 34.78
C ILE A 690 30.15 42.63 35.91
N LEU A 691 30.46 41.73 36.85
CA LEU A 691 31.41 42.02 37.93
C LEU A 691 32.84 42.23 37.41
N SER A 692 33.26 41.51 36.36
CA SER A 692 34.57 41.68 35.72
C SER A 692 34.70 43.04 35.03
N LEU A 693 33.62 43.49 34.38
CA LEU A 693 33.58 44.78 33.73
C LEU A 693 33.48 45.92 34.77
N ALA A 694 32.69 45.73 35.82
CA ALA A 694 32.65 46.65 36.97
C ALA A 694 34.00 46.74 37.69
N ALA A 695 34.78 45.66 37.77
CA ALA A 695 36.12 45.67 38.36
C ALA A 695 37.12 46.49 37.52
N THR A 696 36.94 46.50 36.19
CA THR A 696 37.76 47.30 35.26
C THR A 696 37.40 48.79 35.34
N ASN A 697 36.15 49.12 35.67
CA ASN A 697 35.62 50.48 35.76
C ASN A 697 35.50 51.00 37.21
N ASP A 698 36.48 50.69 38.08
CA ASP A 698 36.57 51.18 39.47
C ASP A 698 35.31 50.94 40.35
N GLY A 699 34.57 49.87 40.07
CA GLY A 699 33.40 49.44 40.85
C GLY A 699 32.10 50.19 40.55
N GLN A 700 32.05 50.94 39.44
CA GLN A 700 30.86 51.66 38.96
C GLN A 700 30.49 51.23 37.54
N LEU A 701 29.19 51.09 37.29
CA LEU A 701 28.70 50.67 35.97
C LEU A 701 27.35 51.31 35.64
N SER A 702 27.17 51.81 34.42
CA SER A 702 25.85 52.18 33.87
C SER A 702 25.33 51.09 32.93
N ILE A 703 24.03 51.14 32.62
CA ILE A 703 23.43 50.21 31.65
C ILE A 703 24.06 50.41 30.27
N GLU A 704 24.31 51.66 29.88
CA GLU A 704 24.91 51.98 28.59
C GLU A 704 26.35 51.44 28.48
N ASP A 705 27.15 51.60 29.55
CA ASP A 705 28.53 51.10 29.59
C ASP A 705 28.58 49.57 29.50
N ALA A 706 27.63 48.87 30.12
CA ALA A 706 27.54 47.41 30.08
C ALA A 706 27.05 46.90 28.72
N VAL A 707 26.07 47.57 28.10
CA VAL A 707 25.60 47.27 26.75
C VAL A 707 26.73 47.42 25.74
N VAL A 708 27.48 48.53 25.79
CA VAL A 708 28.59 48.79 24.86
C VAL A 708 29.78 47.87 25.15
N GLY A 709 30.13 47.69 26.42
CA GLY A 709 31.30 46.92 26.84
C GLY A 709 31.17 45.42 26.60
N LEU A 710 29.97 44.86 26.79
CA LEU A 710 29.71 43.43 26.61
C LEU A 710 29.02 43.11 25.28
N SER A 711 28.62 44.13 24.50
CA SER A 711 27.78 43.96 23.31
C SER A 711 26.49 43.19 23.59
N TRP A 712 25.88 43.44 24.76
CA TRP A 712 24.66 42.78 25.21
C TRP A 712 23.43 43.62 24.95
N ASN A 713 22.27 42.97 24.80
CA ASN A 713 20.98 43.67 24.77
C ASN A 713 20.70 44.32 26.13
N GLU A 714 20.04 45.49 26.10
CA GLU A 714 19.72 46.27 27.31
C GLU A 714 18.94 45.46 28.36
N GLU A 715 18.02 44.60 27.92
CA GLU A 715 17.19 43.75 28.78
C GLU A 715 18.01 42.69 29.53
N ARG A 716 19.01 42.08 28.87
CA ARG A 716 19.94 41.11 29.47
C ARG A 716 20.76 41.77 30.57
N VAL A 717 21.30 42.96 30.28
CA VAL A 717 22.08 43.76 31.23
C VAL A 717 21.23 44.15 32.43
N ARG A 718 19.99 44.60 32.20
CA ARG A 718 19.06 45.01 33.26
C ARG A 718 18.71 43.85 34.19
N ASN A 719 18.36 42.68 33.66
CA ASN A 719 18.02 41.50 34.45
C ASN A 719 19.19 41.01 35.30
N ALA A 720 20.41 41.02 34.75
CA ALA A 720 21.62 40.65 35.49
C ALA A 720 21.99 41.66 36.58
N LEU A 721 21.85 42.98 36.31
CA LEU A 721 22.05 44.02 37.31
C LEU A 721 20.99 43.99 38.41
N GLU A 722 19.72 43.77 38.07
CA GLU A 722 18.64 43.61 39.06
C GLU A 722 18.87 42.40 39.96
N LEU A 723 19.34 41.28 39.41
CA LEU A 723 19.73 40.11 40.18
C LEU A 723 20.86 40.44 41.17
N LEU A 724 21.88 41.19 40.72
CA LEU A 724 22.99 41.63 41.57
C LEU A 724 22.54 42.63 42.65
N VAL A 725 21.58 43.50 42.36
CA VAL A 725 20.96 44.42 43.34
C VAL A 725 20.12 43.65 44.35
N LYS A 726 19.29 42.71 43.89
CA LYS A 726 18.42 41.88 44.74
C LYS A 726 19.23 40.99 45.68
N ASN A 727 20.37 40.48 45.22
CA ASN A 727 21.31 39.71 46.04
C ASN A 727 22.22 40.59 46.93
N GLY A 728 22.07 41.91 46.88
CA GLY A 728 22.82 42.87 47.71
C GLY A 728 24.28 43.08 47.30
N VAL A 729 24.69 42.57 46.14
CA VAL A 729 26.05 42.68 45.58
C VAL A 729 26.25 44.04 44.90
N ALA A 730 25.20 44.57 44.28
CA ALA A 730 25.15 45.90 43.68
C ALA A 730 24.14 46.77 44.44
N LYS A 731 24.29 48.09 44.32
CA LYS A 731 23.29 49.04 44.80
C LYS A 731 23.05 50.10 43.74
N GLU A 732 21.79 50.48 43.58
CA GLU A 732 21.33 51.38 42.52
C GLU A 732 21.37 52.84 43.02
N GLN A 733 21.95 53.73 42.20
CA GLN A 733 21.93 55.18 42.43
C GLN A 733 21.27 55.88 41.23
N ARG A 734 20.02 56.30 41.44
CA ARG A 734 19.27 57.09 40.46
C ARG A 734 19.65 58.56 40.56
N SER A 735 20.11 59.16 39.46
CA SER A 735 20.32 60.61 39.34
C SER A 735 19.39 61.19 38.29
N TYR A 736 18.86 62.39 38.52
CA TYR A 736 17.91 63.03 37.60
C TYR A 736 18.58 63.62 36.35
N SER A 737 19.91 63.78 36.37
CA SER A 737 20.72 64.43 35.32
C SER A 737 21.78 63.52 34.68
N LYS A 738 21.94 62.28 35.17
CA LYS A 738 22.85 61.25 34.63
C LYS A 738 22.11 59.92 34.56
N SER A 739 22.49 59.02 33.65
CA SER A 739 21.89 57.68 33.57
C SER A 739 22.04 56.92 34.90
N THR A 740 21.14 55.96 35.14
CA THR A 740 21.13 55.16 36.37
C THR A 740 22.46 54.44 36.55
N GLN A 741 23.14 54.67 37.68
CA GLN A 741 24.43 54.06 37.97
C GLN A 741 24.29 52.96 39.02
N TYR A 742 24.97 51.85 38.80
CA TYR A 742 25.05 50.71 39.71
C TYR A 742 26.43 50.67 40.35
N TRP A 743 26.47 50.55 41.67
CA TRP A 743 27.72 50.52 42.43
C TRP A 743 27.94 49.16 43.09
N PHE A 744 29.19 48.69 43.08
CA PHE A 744 29.61 47.40 43.63
C PHE A 744 30.55 47.60 44.83
N PRO A 745 30.05 47.54 46.08
CA PRO A 745 30.85 47.86 47.28
C PRO A 745 32.13 47.03 47.45
N GLY A 746 32.11 45.77 47.00
CA GLY A 746 33.21 44.83 47.19
C GLY A 746 34.40 44.98 46.24
N LEU A 747 34.22 45.67 45.11
CA LEU A 747 35.27 45.85 44.09
C LEU A 747 36.07 47.14 44.27
N ARG A 748 35.68 47.98 45.22
CA ARG A 748 36.40 49.21 45.51
C ARG A 748 37.61 48.90 46.37
N GLY A 749 38.78 48.81 45.73
CA GLY A 749 40.06 48.88 46.42
C GLY A 749 40.09 50.18 47.23
N GLY A 750 40.21 50.06 48.56
CA GLY A 750 40.24 51.22 49.44
C GLY A 750 41.38 52.17 49.04
N LYS A 751 41.02 53.34 48.53
CA LYS A 751 41.82 54.54 48.80
C LYS A 751 41.32 55.13 50.12
N LYS A 752 42.20 55.07 51.12
CA LYS A 752 42.30 56.14 52.11
C LYS A 752 42.46 57.47 51.39
#